data_AF-A0A2G3LI63-F1
#
_entry.id   AF-A0A2G3LI63-F1
#
_cell.length_a   1.000
_cell.length_b   1.000
_cell.length_c   1.000
_cell.angle_alpha   90.00
_cell.angle_beta   90.00
_cell.angle_gamma   90.00
#
_symmetry.space_group_name_H-M   'P 1'
#
loop_
_entity.id
_entity.type
_entity.pdbx_description
1 polymer ?
#
loop_
_entity_poly.entity_id
_entity_poly.type
_entity_poly.pdbx_seq_one_letter_code
_entity_poly.pdbx_strand_id
1 'polypeptide(L)'
;MHLFPPHLYATCVLAVAALPGTLYAQTPALAGQWQFQTATGTTTTNGVEADLIDTGILDITEEQDGLRATIAWLDERGQLTPPRTVHGTAGPAGTAGTIFRHSGKRVSTGRNGKEVSTDVTIRWTLHAKGDVLSGERLVETDENEPKPVSGRRLQQRYVPPVLPPAAAPSGAAARGPSTPAERARVVQMATEAQRNPLAVQQRDGAWLTEWIEAIPDFTLPASALESWLSIASQATIREAMVFQYLASVMTFQIEHPEQAGQQSASDLAGMQGVLRAYETLLRQDKLHRSAKLDAAQAARQHDRLPAFLATLSGRNAVTQPASSPSGDATARRIVALGTSEPRAMDWLDILSNRFGGRMAGSDAYTHAAQWTRGQLQQWGVHAVLEEAGRMPVGFNRGPGSGKMLAPQEQPLRLATPAYSAGTRGVQQGLAIVGPATVEEAQQRAAQFKGKWVLIGGENGGGGRDGSAIHQPRAITRVLMAAGALGTLQSGEEPLYAASAAPATWATLPTLPDIKLAAPQYTDMRQRLARGEAVTLEFDIRNWFYPGPVTYHNVVARIPGTDKPEEIVLIGAHLDSYDGGTGAADNGGGVSTMLEAMRLLALSEAKPRRTIMFVAFGAEEIGRKGSFAFAERHAGELKNIVMMLNRDGRPGAIDGIAIPTAWQPVFGRVERALQDVHPVFGFAASINDVPRDASKAMHARAGSDDAVFSLHGVPTPKFTVLGEFDYARVHHTLLDTYDNVLPFSAAQQYSAIAIALSAYEVANAPEAISRKGYYRAAKAAQ
;
A
#
# COMPACT_ATOMS: atom_id res chain seq x y z
N MET A 1 50.14 -37.12 3.90
CA MET A 1 50.36 -36.06 2.90
C MET A 1 49.13 -36.03 2.00
N HIS A 2 48.29 -34.98 2.16
CA HIS A 2 47.21 -34.43 1.28
C HIS A 2 46.13 -35.35 0.66
N LEU A 3 44.89 -34.96 0.35
CA LEU A 3 43.87 -33.92 0.71
C LEU A 3 42.68 -34.24 -0.24
N PHE A 4 41.45 -34.27 0.29
CA PHE A 4 40.10 -34.05 -0.31
C PHE A 4 39.42 -34.97 -1.39
N PRO A 5 38.06 -35.04 -1.36
CA PRO A 5 37.10 -35.87 -2.15
C PRO A 5 36.34 -34.97 -3.19
N PRO A 6 35.08 -35.17 -3.71
CA PRO A 6 33.98 -36.11 -3.40
C PRO A 6 33.12 -36.68 -4.57
N HIS A 7 32.18 -37.56 -4.18
CA HIS A 7 31.23 -38.33 -4.99
C HIS A 7 29.95 -37.59 -5.40
N LEU A 8 29.41 -37.99 -6.56
CA LEU A 8 28.13 -37.61 -7.16
C LEU A 8 27.11 -38.77 -7.10
N TYR A 9 25.85 -38.40 -6.81
CA TYR A 9 24.54 -39.02 -7.03
C TYR A 9 24.40 -40.34 -7.84
N ALA A 10 23.53 -41.24 -7.37
CA ALA A 10 22.41 -41.79 -8.16
C ALA A 10 21.36 -42.53 -7.28
N THR A 11 20.11 -42.32 -7.67
CA THR A 11 18.80 -42.70 -7.10
C THR A 11 18.43 -44.17 -7.35
N CYS A 12 17.54 -44.76 -6.52
CA CYS A 12 16.60 -45.81 -6.95
C CYS A 12 15.31 -45.80 -6.13
N VAL A 13 14.20 -45.92 -6.86
CA VAL A 13 12.79 -45.94 -6.47
C VAL A 13 12.35 -47.37 -6.16
N LEU A 14 11.43 -47.57 -5.20
CA LEU A 14 10.30 -48.54 -5.31
C LEU A 14 9.28 -48.34 -4.19
N ALA A 15 8.06 -48.74 -4.48
CA ALA A 15 6.81 -48.12 -4.06
C ALA A 15 5.93 -49.04 -3.17
N VAL A 16 5.14 -48.40 -2.30
CA VAL A 16 3.75 -48.71 -1.88
C VAL A 16 3.47 -50.01 -1.11
N ALA A 17 2.97 -49.87 0.13
CA ALA A 17 1.57 -50.21 0.49
C ALA A 17 1.29 -49.97 1.99
N ALA A 18 0.05 -49.60 2.28
CA ALA A 18 -0.51 -49.11 3.54
C ALA A 18 -0.41 -50.08 4.74
N LEU A 19 -0.39 -49.52 5.96
CA LEU A 19 -1.35 -49.87 7.02
C LEU A 19 -1.59 -48.65 7.96
N PRO A 20 -2.84 -48.45 8.41
CA PRO A 20 -3.29 -47.31 9.22
C PRO A 20 -3.17 -47.61 10.72
N GLY A 21 -2.95 -46.55 11.52
CA GLY A 21 -3.25 -46.56 12.95
C GLY A 21 -2.15 -47.11 13.87
N THR A 22 -1.82 -46.27 14.86
CA THR A 22 -1.26 -46.63 16.17
C THR A 22 0.18 -47.13 16.25
N LEU A 23 1.10 -46.18 16.38
CA LEU A 23 2.10 -46.19 17.45
C LEU A 23 2.18 -44.77 18.03
N TYR A 24 1.09 -44.39 18.71
CA TYR A 24 1.04 -43.28 19.64
C TYR A 24 1.99 -43.60 20.81
N ALA A 25 3.23 -43.14 20.74
CA ALA A 25 3.75 -42.42 21.89
C ALA A 25 3.01 -41.09 21.86
N GLN A 26 1.98 -40.90 22.70
CA GLN A 26 1.33 -39.61 22.85
C GLN A 26 2.39 -38.59 23.26
N THR A 27 2.95 -37.88 22.27
CA THR A 27 3.52 -36.56 22.50
C THR A 27 2.42 -35.79 23.22
N PRO A 28 2.64 -35.31 24.46
CA PRO A 28 1.59 -34.65 25.20
C PRO A 28 1.06 -33.51 24.34
N ALA A 29 -0.26 -33.49 24.12
CA ALA A 29 -0.87 -32.48 23.29
C ALA A 29 -0.45 -31.11 23.82
N LEU A 30 0.13 -30.29 22.95
CA LEU A 30 0.54 -28.92 23.27
C LEU A 30 -0.70 -28.09 23.73
N ALA A 31 -1.92 -28.56 23.41
CA ALA A 31 -3.18 -28.02 23.89
C ALA A 31 -3.27 -27.99 25.43
N GLY A 32 -3.71 -26.86 25.97
CA GLY A 32 -3.79 -26.55 27.40
C GLY A 32 -3.26 -25.14 27.71
N GLN A 33 -3.44 -24.69 28.96
CA GLN A 33 -2.85 -23.45 29.45
C GLN A 33 -1.45 -23.69 30.03
N TRP A 34 -0.52 -22.83 29.62
CA TRP A 34 0.87 -22.86 30.04
C TRP A 34 1.25 -21.51 30.60
N GLN A 35 1.93 -21.52 31.74
CA GLN A 35 2.71 -20.36 32.14
C GLN A 35 4.09 -20.50 31.52
N PHE A 36 4.53 -19.50 30.77
CA PHE A 36 5.81 -19.52 30.08
C PHE A 36 6.66 -18.31 30.42
N GLN A 37 7.96 -18.43 30.16
CA GLN A 37 8.93 -17.35 30.23
C GLN A 37 9.85 -17.40 29.01
N THR A 38 10.26 -16.23 28.52
CA THR A 38 11.22 -16.09 27.41
C THR A 38 11.98 -14.79 27.54
N ALA A 39 13.21 -14.77 27.03
CA ALA A 39 13.94 -13.51 26.89
C ALA A 39 13.33 -12.66 25.74
N THR A 40 13.19 -11.36 25.97
CA THR A 40 12.67 -10.39 24.98
C THR A 40 13.64 -9.27 24.64
N GLY A 41 14.71 -9.13 25.41
CA GLY A 41 15.86 -8.25 25.17
C GLY A 41 16.99 -8.54 26.16
N THR A 42 18.06 -7.75 26.11
CA THR A 42 19.15 -7.74 27.10
C THR A 42 19.28 -6.36 27.71
N THR A 43 19.62 -6.29 28.99
CA THR A 43 19.99 -5.05 29.66
C THR A 43 21.42 -5.16 30.20
N THR A 44 22.16 -4.06 30.18
CA THR A 44 23.54 -4.02 30.69
C THR A 44 23.60 -3.06 31.85
N THR A 45 23.79 -3.58 33.06
CA THR A 45 23.96 -2.76 34.27
C THR A 45 25.37 -2.98 34.80
N ASN A 46 26.18 -1.90 34.86
CA ASN A 46 27.57 -1.92 35.31
C ASN A 46 28.48 -2.92 34.55
N GLY A 47 28.24 -3.09 33.24
CA GLY A 47 29.06 -3.96 32.38
C GLY A 47 28.73 -5.45 32.45
N VAL A 48 27.70 -5.83 33.21
CA VAL A 48 27.15 -7.20 33.21
C VAL A 48 25.86 -7.21 32.39
N GLU A 49 25.84 -8.01 31.32
CA GLU A 49 24.64 -8.25 30.52
C GLU A 49 23.74 -9.29 31.17
N ALA A 50 22.45 -8.97 31.26
CA ALA A 50 21.41 -9.87 31.73
C ALA A 50 20.23 -9.85 30.74
N ASP A 51 19.67 -11.02 30.42
CA ASP A 51 18.46 -11.11 29.61
C ASP A 51 17.25 -10.56 30.38
N LEU A 52 16.45 -9.72 29.71
CA LEU A 52 15.12 -9.30 30.17
C LEU A 52 14.16 -10.45 29.92
N ILE A 53 13.65 -11.05 31.00
CA ILE A 53 12.77 -12.21 30.95
C ILE A 53 11.32 -11.75 31.14
N ASP A 54 10.51 -11.93 30.10
CA ASP A 54 9.07 -11.73 30.17
C ASP A 54 8.38 -13.05 30.49
N THR A 55 7.29 -12.95 31.25
CA THR A 55 6.44 -14.08 31.64
C THR A 55 5.01 -13.88 31.15
N GLY A 56 4.30 -14.97 30.88
CA GLY A 56 2.95 -14.89 30.33
C GLY A 56 2.18 -16.20 30.40
N ILE A 57 0.94 -16.13 29.93
CA ILE A 57 0.05 -17.28 29.77
C ILE A 57 -0.17 -17.54 28.28
N LEU A 58 -0.05 -18.81 27.92
CA LEU A 58 -0.27 -19.32 26.58
C LEU A 58 -1.38 -20.36 26.63
N ASP A 59 -2.51 -20.06 26.02
CA ASP A 59 -3.70 -20.93 25.97
C ASP A 59 -3.79 -21.56 24.58
N ILE A 60 -3.43 -22.85 24.46
CA ILE A 60 -3.48 -23.57 23.19
C ILE A 60 -4.74 -24.44 23.14
N THR A 61 -5.52 -24.27 22.10
CA THR A 61 -6.70 -25.08 21.79
C THR A 61 -6.51 -25.84 20.49
N GLU A 62 -7.00 -27.07 20.44
CA GLU A 62 -7.05 -27.86 19.21
C GLU A 62 -8.30 -27.46 18.40
N GLU A 63 -8.11 -27.20 17.12
CA GLU A 63 -9.15 -26.84 16.15
C GLU A 63 -9.09 -27.81 14.95
N GLN A 64 -10.13 -27.81 14.10
CA GLN A 64 -10.26 -28.76 12.99
C GLN A 64 -9.07 -28.77 12.01
N ASP A 65 -8.38 -27.63 11.84
CA ASP A 65 -7.28 -27.45 10.89
C ASP A 65 -5.90 -27.24 11.56
N GLY A 66 -5.77 -27.46 12.88
CA GLY A 66 -4.50 -27.32 13.59
C GLY A 66 -4.62 -26.85 15.04
N LEU A 67 -3.56 -26.26 15.59
CA LEU A 67 -3.56 -25.69 16.94
C LEU A 67 -3.72 -24.17 16.87
N ARG A 68 -4.57 -23.59 17.71
CA ARG A 68 -4.65 -22.14 17.91
C ARG A 68 -4.08 -21.80 19.28
N ALA A 69 -3.18 -20.83 19.35
CA ALA A 69 -2.66 -20.33 20.62
C ALA A 69 -3.13 -18.89 20.85
N THR A 70 -3.48 -18.58 22.09
CA THR A 70 -3.67 -17.20 22.52
C THR A 70 -2.59 -16.84 23.53
N ILE A 71 -1.84 -15.77 23.26
CA ILE A 71 -0.68 -15.35 24.04
C ILE A 71 -1.01 -14.06 24.79
N ALA A 72 -0.89 -14.08 26.12
CA ALA A 72 -1.02 -12.91 26.97
C ALA A 72 0.20 -12.77 27.88
N TRP A 73 0.77 -11.56 27.94
CA TRP A 73 1.93 -11.26 28.77
C TRP A 73 1.49 -10.72 30.13
N LEU A 74 2.29 -10.95 31.16
CA LEU A 74 2.15 -10.24 32.42
C LEU A 74 2.82 -8.87 32.29
N ASP A 75 2.06 -7.80 32.54
CA ASP A 75 2.62 -6.46 32.64
C ASP A 75 3.38 -6.25 33.96
N GLU A 76 3.95 -5.06 34.15
CA GLU A 76 4.71 -4.71 35.36
C GLU A 76 3.90 -4.81 36.66
N ARG A 77 2.57 -4.88 36.58
CA ARG A 77 1.65 -5.03 37.71
C ARG A 77 1.17 -6.46 37.88
N GLY A 78 1.67 -7.40 37.07
CA GLY A 78 1.27 -8.81 37.08
C GLY A 78 -0.11 -9.06 36.47
N GLN A 79 -0.64 -8.13 35.66
CA GLN A 79 -1.91 -8.31 34.95
C GLN A 79 -1.70 -8.78 33.52
N LEU A 80 -2.64 -9.57 33.00
CA LEU A 80 -2.57 -10.05 31.63
C LEU A 80 -2.92 -8.94 30.64
N THR A 81 -2.02 -8.70 29.69
CA THR A 81 -2.30 -7.87 28.51
C THR A 81 -3.42 -8.49 27.66
N PRO A 82 -4.13 -7.69 26.83
CA PRO A 82 -5.08 -8.22 25.85
C PRO A 82 -4.46 -9.37 25.03
N PRO A 83 -5.12 -10.53 25.00
CA PRO A 83 -4.51 -11.74 24.50
C PRO A 83 -4.46 -11.70 22.96
N ARG A 84 -3.35 -12.16 22.38
CA ARG A 84 -3.15 -12.19 20.92
C ARG A 84 -3.30 -13.59 20.38
N THR A 85 -4.18 -13.77 19.41
CA THR A 85 -4.44 -15.07 18.79
C THR A 85 -3.49 -15.33 17.63
N VAL A 86 -2.92 -16.53 17.61
CA VAL A 86 -2.00 -17.00 16.56
C VAL A 86 -2.34 -18.43 16.20
N HIS A 87 -2.25 -18.77 14.91
CA HIS A 87 -2.50 -20.12 14.43
C HIS A 87 -1.19 -20.88 14.26
N GLY A 88 -1.19 -22.12 14.74
CA GLY A 88 -0.07 -23.03 14.77
C GLY A 88 -0.12 -24.00 13.62
N THR A 89 1.00 -24.14 12.94
CA THR A 89 1.20 -25.11 11.85
C THR A 89 2.15 -26.20 12.32
N ALA A 90 1.93 -27.44 11.87
CA ALA A 90 2.88 -28.52 12.10
C ALA A 90 4.24 -28.13 11.49
N GLY A 91 5.33 -28.29 12.26
CA GLY A 91 6.67 -28.01 11.76
C GLY A 91 7.05 -28.93 10.58
N PRO A 92 7.97 -28.51 9.71
CA PRO A 92 8.48 -29.36 8.63
C PRO A 92 9.08 -30.67 9.17
N ALA A 93 8.99 -31.75 8.38
CA ALA A 93 9.44 -33.08 8.79
C ALA A 93 10.89 -33.06 9.34
N GLY A 94 11.05 -33.33 10.63
CA GLY A 94 12.33 -33.31 11.34
C GLY A 94 12.44 -32.27 12.47
N THR A 95 11.58 -31.24 12.53
CA THR A 95 11.49 -30.34 13.69
C THR A 95 10.44 -30.87 14.68
N ALA A 96 10.84 -31.21 15.91
CA ALA A 96 9.97 -31.86 16.90
C ALA A 96 8.97 -30.90 17.61
N GLY A 97 8.46 -29.84 16.94
CA GLY A 97 7.59 -28.84 17.56
C GLY A 97 6.62 -28.13 16.60
N THR A 98 5.59 -27.50 17.17
CA THR A 98 4.58 -26.72 16.44
C THR A 98 5.05 -25.28 16.28
N ILE A 99 4.85 -24.71 15.08
CA ILE A 99 5.28 -23.35 14.75
C ILE A 99 4.09 -22.39 14.77
N PHE A 100 4.14 -21.39 15.63
CA PHE A 100 3.20 -20.26 15.67
C PHE A 100 3.88 -19.01 15.14
N ARG A 101 3.19 -18.24 14.30
CA ARG A 101 3.71 -16.97 13.76
C ARG A 101 2.75 -15.82 14.07
N HIS A 102 3.32 -14.68 14.45
CA HIS A 102 2.60 -13.44 14.71
C HIS A 102 3.35 -12.27 14.07
N SER A 103 2.70 -11.55 13.17
CA SER A 103 3.22 -10.28 12.66
C SER A 103 2.76 -9.15 13.57
N GLY A 104 3.69 -8.32 14.04
CA GLY A 104 3.39 -7.20 14.92
C GLY A 104 4.44 -6.11 14.84
N LYS A 105 4.20 -5.01 15.56
CA LYS A 105 5.15 -3.90 15.65
C LYS A 105 5.99 -4.00 16.91
N ARG A 106 7.31 -3.95 16.77
CA ARG A 106 8.26 -3.79 17.88
C ARG A 106 8.56 -2.30 18.04
N VAL A 107 8.23 -1.75 19.18
CA VAL A 107 8.60 -0.38 19.55
C VAL A 107 9.90 -0.46 20.34
N SER A 108 10.95 0.20 19.85
CA SER A 108 12.23 0.34 20.54
C SER A 108 12.49 1.80 20.84
N THR A 109 12.84 2.11 22.08
CA THR A 109 13.16 3.47 22.51
C THR A 109 14.65 3.71 22.33
N GLY A 110 15.03 4.66 21.48
CA GLY A 110 16.42 5.05 21.31
C GLY A 110 16.99 5.72 22.56
N ARG A 111 18.32 5.81 22.70
CA ARG A 111 19.01 6.46 23.84
C ARG A 111 18.60 7.94 24.07
N ASN A 112 17.89 8.54 23.12
CA ASN A 112 17.33 9.90 23.18
C ASN A 112 15.85 9.95 23.61
N GLY A 113 15.26 8.84 24.05
CA GLY A 113 13.87 8.75 24.51
C GLY A 113 12.82 8.71 23.41
N LYS A 114 13.23 8.64 22.13
CA LYS A 114 12.31 8.62 20.98
C LYS A 114 11.96 7.18 20.59
N GLU A 115 10.68 6.88 20.51
CA GLU A 115 10.17 5.56 20.13
C GLU A 115 10.22 5.35 18.61
N VAL A 116 10.80 4.22 18.20
CA VAL A 116 10.84 3.75 16.81
C VAL A 116 10.07 2.45 16.72
N SER A 117 9.03 2.43 15.88
CA SER A 117 8.18 1.26 15.66
C SER A 117 8.58 0.56 14.37
N THR A 118 8.96 -0.72 14.46
CA THR A 118 9.42 -1.55 13.33
C THR A 118 8.51 -2.77 13.20
N ASP A 119 8.06 -3.07 11.98
CA ASP A 119 7.31 -4.30 11.72
C ASP A 119 8.22 -5.52 11.86
N VAL A 120 7.77 -6.51 12.63
CA VAL A 120 8.50 -7.74 12.89
C VAL A 120 7.57 -8.94 12.82
N THR A 121 8.07 -10.05 12.28
CA THR A 121 7.39 -11.35 12.41
C THR A 121 8.04 -12.13 13.54
N ILE A 122 7.24 -12.56 14.52
CA ILE A 122 7.71 -13.35 15.65
C ILE A 122 7.29 -14.79 15.42
N ARG A 123 8.28 -15.68 15.32
CA ARG A 123 8.09 -17.12 15.20
C ARG A 123 8.37 -17.81 16.54
N TRP A 124 7.45 -18.65 16.96
CA TRP A 124 7.58 -19.51 18.13
C TRP A 124 7.59 -20.95 17.69
N THR A 125 8.59 -21.71 18.13
CA THR A 125 8.67 -23.17 17.90
C THR A 125 8.57 -23.85 19.24
N LEU A 126 7.42 -24.47 19.53
CA LEU A 126 7.09 -24.98 20.87
C LEU A 126 6.89 -26.49 20.87
N HIS A 127 7.33 -27.15 21.95
CA HIS A 127 7.14 -28.57 22.19
C HIS A 127 6.85 -28.82 23.69
N ALA A 128 6.03 -29.84 23.96
CA ALA A 128 5.67 -30.24 25.33
C ALA A 128 6.17 -31.65 25.63
N LYS A 129 6.70 -31.84 26.84
CA LYS A 129 7.00 -33.15 27.42
C LYS A 129 6.43 -33.22 28.84
N GLY A 130 5.30 -33.91 28.99
CA GLY A 130 4.45 -33.88 30.19
C GLY A 130 3.91 -32.48 30.45
N ASP A 131 4.15 -31.99 31.67
CA ASP A 131 3.77 -30.64 32.13
C ASP A 131 4.87 -29.60 31.90
N VAL A 132 5.91 -29.92 31.11
CA VAL A 132 6.99 -29.00 30.78
C VAL A 132 6.88 -28.56 29.32
N LEU A 133 6.84 -27.24 29.12
CA LEU A 133 6.91 -26.58 27.82
C LEU A 133 8.36 -26.15 27.58
N SER A 134 8.86 -26.42 26.39
CA SER A 134 10.15 -25.92 25.91
C SER A 134 10.08 -25.52 24.45
N GLY A 135 10.98 -24.66 24.01
CA GLY A 135 10.94 -24.14 22.65
C GLY A 135 11.82 -22.94 22.45
N GLU A 136 11.60 -22.23 21.35
CA GLU A 136 12.35 -21.04 20.99
C GLU A 136 11.45 -19.97 20.38
N ARG A 137 11.78 -18.71 20.67
CA ARG A 137 11.17 -17.51 20.12
C ARG A 137 12.20 -16.79 19.26
N LEU A 138 11.87 -16.53 18.01
CA LEU A 138 12.69 -15.77 17.08
C LEU A 138 11.92 -14.56 16.54
N VAL A 139 12.56 -13.40 16.54
CA VAL A 139 12.07 -12.21 15.85
C VAL A 139 12.76 -12.18 14.49
N GLU A 140 12.03 -12.49 13.43
CA GLU A 140 12.54 -12.64 12.06
C GLU A 140 12.87 -11.25 11.47
N THR A 141 14.12 -10.82 11.68
CA THR A 141 14.78 -9.66 11.05
C THR A 141 16.21 -10.06 10.65
N ASP A 142 16.94 -9.20 9.94
CA ASP A 142 18.19 -9.56 9.25
C ASP A 142 19.37 -10.04 10.13
N GLU A 143 19.33 -9.94 11.48
CA GLU A 143 20.46 -10.28 12.38
C GLU A 143 20.13 -10.97 13.75
N ASN A 144 18.98 -11.60 13.99
CA ASN A 144 18.63 -12.08 15.36
C ASN A 144 18.89 -13.57 15.67
N GLU A 145 19.38 -13.84 16.88
CA GLU A 145 19.49 -15.18 17.49
C GLU A 145 18.16 -15.65 18.13
N PRO A 146 17.76 -16.94 18.00
CA PRO A 146 16.61 -17.51 18.71
C PRO A 146 16.79 -17.45 20.23
N LYS A 147 15.73 -17.11 20.97
CA LYS A 147 15.73 -17.06 22.44
C LYS A 147 14.96 -18.25 23.03
N PRO A 148 15.47 -18.92 24.07
CA PRO A 148 14.82 -20.10 24.64
C PRO A 148 13.52 -19.73 25.34
N VAL A 149 12.52 -20.58 25.16
CA VAL A 149 11.22 -20.52 25.83
C VAL A 149 11.13 -21.72 26.76
N SER A 150 10.73 -21.47 28.01
CA SER A 150 10.45 -22.53 28.98
C SER A 150 9.14 -22.25 29.69
N GLY A 151 8.42 -23.29 30.11
CA GLY A 151 7.15 -23.11 30.79
C GLY A 151 6.64 -24.36 31.49
N ARG A 152 5.57 -24.21 32.27
CA ARG A 152 4.89 -25.30 32.95
C ARG A 152 3.39 -25.26 32.70
N ARG A 153 2.78 -26.44 32.60
CA ARG A 153 1.34 -26.58 32.41
C ARG A 153 0.61 -26.16 33.69
N LEU A 154 -0.46 -25.38 33.54
CA LEU A 154 -1.30 -24.99 34.66
C LEU A 154 -2.36 -26.06 34.92
N GLN A 155 -2.38 -26.58 36.16
CA GLN A 155 -3.34 -27.61 36.60
C GLN A 155 -4.75 -27.03 36.89
N GLN A 156 -4.85 -25.70 37.07
CA GLN A 156 -6.10 -24.96 37.20
C GLN A 156 -6.09 -23.78 36.22
N ARG A 157 -7.25 -23.46 35.64
CA ARG A 157 -7.37 -22.36 34.67
C ARG A 157 -6.94 -21.05 35.33
N TYR A 158 -6.03 -20.32 34.69
CA TYR A 158 -5.54 -19.06 35.21
C TYR A 158 -6.70 -18.05 35.28
N VAL A 159 -7.01 -17.59 36.49
CA VAL A 159 -7.92 -16.47 36.75
C VAL A 159 -7.04 -15.32 37.22
N PRO A 160 -7.01 -14.17 36.52
CA PRO A 160 -6.18 -13.05 36.91
C PRO A 160 -6.54 -12.62 38.34
N PRO A 161 -5.56 -12.29 39.20
CA PRO A 161 -5.84 -11.85 40.56
C PRO A 161 -6.72 -10.60 40.51
N VAL A 162 -7.92 -10.71 41.08
CA VAL A 162 -8.80 -9.55 41.32
C VAL A 162 -8.10 -8.70 42.37
N LEU A 163 -7.57 -7.55 41.96
CA LEU A 163 -7.11 -6.55 42.90
C LEU A 163 -8.29 -6.18 43.81
N PRO A 164 -8.08 -6.03 45.14
CA PRO A 164 -9.09 -5.40 45.98
C PRO A 164 -9.41 -4.03 45.35
N PRO A 165 -10.68 -3.60 45.39
CA PRO A 165 -11.09 -2.36 44.74
C PRO A 165 -10.12 -1.27 45.14
N ALA A 166 -9.63 -0.54 44.14
CA ALA A 166 -8.79 0.64 44.37
C ALA A 166 -9.48 1.47 45.45
N ALA A 167 -8.74 1.83 46.50
CA ALA A 167 -9.21 2.83 47.44
C ALA A 167 -9.77 3.98 46.62
N ALA A 168 -11.06 4.28 46.84
CA ALA A 168 -11.77 5.29 46.07
C ALA A 168 -10.88 6.53 45.93
N PRO A 169 -10.82 7.16 44.74
CA PRO A 169 -10.15 8.43 44.62
C PRO A 169 -10.74 9.33 45.70
N SER A 170 -9.87 9.83 46.57
CA SER A 170 -10.26 10.73 47.63
C SER A 170 -10.87 11.98 46.98
N GLY A 171 -12.20 12.03 46.96
CA GLY A 171 -13.03 13.20 46.73
C GLY A 171 -12.70 14.07 45.51
N ALA A 172 -13.10 13.64 44.32
CA ALA A 172 -13.73 14.60 43.41
C ALA A 172 -15.19 14.71 43.84
N ALA A 173 -15.58 15.84 44.43
CA ALA A 173 -16.97 16.07 44.80
C ALA A 173 -17.85 15.89 43.54
N ALA A 174 -18.78 14.94 43.57
CA ALA A 174 -19.81 14.84 42.55
C ALA A 174 -20.57 16.18 42.52
N ARG A 175 -20.33 16.97 41.47
CA ARG A 175 -21.03 18.25 41.29
C ARG A 175 -22.45 17.96 40.80
N GLY A 176 -23.34 18.95 40.94
CA GLY A 176 -24.71 18.84 40.42
C GLY A 176 -24.77 18.71 38.88
N PRO A 177 -25.98 18.55 38.31
CA PRO A 177 -26.15 18.49 36.86
C PRO A 177 -25.61 19.75 36.17
N SER A 178 -25.27 19.66 34.89
CA SER A 178 -24.79 20.82 34.14
C SER A 178 -25.77 21.98 34.13
N THR A 179 -25.23 23.19 34.18
CA THR A 179 -26.00 24.43 34.13
C THR A 179 -26.36 24.80 32.68
N PRO A 180 -27.43 25.61 32.47
CA PRO A 180 -27.77 26.13 31.14
C PRO A 180 -26.61 26.89 30.46
N ALA A 181 -25.78 27.59 31.23
CA ALA A 181 -24.61 28.32 30.70
C ALA A 181 -23.53 27.36 30.18
N GLU A 182 -23.28 26.26 30.87
CA GLU A 182 -22.32 25.24 30.43
C GLU A 182 -22.83 24.51 29.18
N ARG A 183 -24.13 24.18 29.14
CA ARG A 183 -24.77 23.59 27.95
C ARG A 183 -24.65 24.52 26.74
N ALA A 184 -24.93 25.81 26.91
CA ALA A 184 -24.77 26.82 25.86
C ALA A 184 -23.32 26.91 25.37
N ARG A 185 -22.33 26.80 26.29
CA ARG A 185 -20.90 26.81 25.94
C ARG A 185 -20.53 25.63 25.04
N VAL A 186 -21.04 24.42 25.30
CA VAL A 186 -20.77 23.23 24.47
C VAL A 186 -21.35 23.37 23.06
N VAL A 187 -22.58 23.86 22.95
CA VAL A 187 -23.21 24.14 21.63
C VAL A 187 -22.40 25.16 20.83
N GLN A 188 -21.92 26.21 21.51
CA GLN A 188 -21.05 27.22 20.91
C GLN A 188 -19.72 26.60 20.43
N MET A 189 -19.05 25.80 21.27
CA MET A 189 -17.80 25.11 20.91
C MET A 189 -17.97 24.23 19.68
N ALA A 190 -19.03 23.42 19.62
CA ALA A 190 -19.30 22.52 18.49
C ALA A 190 -19.50 23.29 17.16
N THR A 191 -20.10 24.47 17.23
CA THR A 191 -20.33 25.35 16.07
C THR A 191 -19.05 26.07 15.65
N GLU A 192 -18.27 26.59 16.60
CA GLU A 192 -17.00 27.27 16.31
C GLU A 192 -15.95 26.31 15.75
N ALA A 193 -15.89 25.08 16.27
CA ALA A 193 -14.94 24.06 15.82
C ALA A 193 -15.21 23.60 14.38
N GLN A 194 -16.42 23.77 13.84
CA GLN A 194 -16.66 23.56 12.40
C GLN A 194 -15.97 24.60 11.52
N ARG A 195 -15.67 25.80 12.05
CA ARG A 195 -15.01 26.91 11.34
C ARG A 195 -13.51 26.99 11.62
N ASN A 196 -13.07 26.58 12.80
CA ASN A 196 -11.65 26.53 13.16
C ASN A 196 -11.37 25.41 14.17
N PRO A 197 -11.32 24.15 13.72
CA PRO A 197 -11.30 22.99 14.62
C PRO A 197 -10.04 22.92 15.49
N LEU A 198 -8.87 23.26 14.96
CA LEU A 198 -7.60 23.20 15.71
C LEU A 198 -7.56 24.27 16.82
N ALA A 199 -7.94 25.51 16.52
CA ALA A 199 -7.90 26.58 17.50
C ALA A 199 -8.89 26.34 18.66
N VAL A 200 -10.09 25.83 18.34
CA VAL A 200 -11.10 25.54 19.37
C VAL A 200 -10.69 24.34 20.21
N GLN A 201 -10.16 23.26 19.61
CA GLN A 201 -9.66 22.12 20.38
C GLN A 201 -8.52 22.54 21.31
N GLN A 202 -7.58 23.36 20.84
CA GLN A 202 -6.48 23.86 21.67
C GLN A 202 -6.96 24.74 22.82
N ARG A 203 -8.00 25.56 22.59
CA ARG A 203 -8.56 26.49 23.59
C ARG A 203 -9.43 25.79 24.63
N ASP A 204 -10.27 24.84 24.21
CA ASP A 204 -11.38 24.32 25.00
C ASP A 204 -11.34 22.79 25.25
N GLY A 205 -10.41 22.05 24.64
CA GLY A 205 -10.38 20.59 24.70
C GLY A 205 -10.22 20.02 26.12
N ALA A 206 -9.33 20.62 26.92
CA ALA A 206 -9.14 20.21 28.31
C ALA A 206 -10.40 20.45 29.15
N TRP A 207 -11.03 21.62 28.98
CA TRP A 207 -12.26 21.96 29.70
C TRP A 207 -13.40 20.98 29.36
N LEU A 208 -13.60 20.65 28.08
CA LEU A 208 -14.68 19.74 27.69
C LEU A 208 -14.46 18.34 28.29
N THR A 209 -13.22 17.86 28.30
CA THR A 209 -12.86 16.55 28.87
C THR A 209 -13.14 16.50 30.37
N GLU A 210 -12.63 17.47 31.14
CA GLU A 210 -12.86 17.58 32.58
C GLU A 210 -14.36 17.76 32.90
N TRP A 211 -15.08 18.53 32.08
CA TRP A 211 -16.49 18.79 32.27
C TRP A 211 -17.35 17.53 32.06
N ILE A 212 -17.05 16.72 31.05
CA ILE A 212 -17.73 15.43 30.78
C ILE A 212 -17.56 14.47 31.97
N GLU A 213 -16.36 14.38 32.53
CA GLU A 213 -16.08 13.50 33.68
C GLU A 213 -16.78 13.96 34.97
N ALA A 214 -17.06 15.26 35.08
CA ALA A 214 -17.57 15.86 36.29
C ALA A 214 -19.10 15.91 36.37
N ILE A 215 -19.84 15.71 35.27
CA ILE A 215 -21.31 15.85 35.22
C ILE A 215 -22.06 14.51 35.19
N PRO A 216 -23.20 14.38 35.90
CA PRO A 216 -24.00 13.16 35.89
C PRO A 216 -25.01 13.06 34.73
N ASP A 217 -25.27 14.16 34.02
CA ASP A 217 -26.41 14.31 33.11
C ASP A 217 -26.18 13.90 31.66
N PHE A 218 -24.94 13.54 31.29
CA PHE A 218 -24.62 12.97 29.98
C PHE A 218 -23.91 11.64 30.16
N THR A 219 -24.45 10.58 29.57
CA THR A 219 -23.73 9.31 29.45
C THR A 219 -23.22 9.22 28.02
N LEU A 220 -21.93 9.47 27.81
CA LEU A 220 -21.28 9.24 26.53
C LEU A 220 -20.93 7.75 26.46
N PRO A 221 -21.58 6.94 25.61
CA PRO A 221 -21.20 5.56 25.49
C PRO A 221 -19.80 5.49 24.87
N ALA A 222 -18.98 4.52 25.31
CA ALA A 222 -17.73 4.20 24.63
C ALA A 222 -18.05 3.80 23.18
N SER A 223 -17.90 4.73 22.24
CA SER A 223 -18.25 4.51 20.84
C SER A 223 -17.03 3.97 20.11
N ALA A 224 -17.20 2.87 19.38
CA ALA A 224 -16.15 2.35 18.49
C ALA A 224 -15.74 3.40 17.44
N LEU A 225 -16.59 4.40 17.16
CA LEU A 225 -16.28 5.54 16.30
C LEU A 225 -15.22 6.46 16.89
N GLU A 226 -15.21 6.67 18.21
CA GLU A 226 -14.16 7.46 18.87
C GLU A 226 -12.80 6.76 18.74
N SER A 227 -12.79 5.44 18.95
CA SER A 227 -11.60 4.60 18.71
C SER A 227 -11.20 4.57 17.23
N TRP A 228 -12.16 4.62 16.31
CA TRP A 228 -11.89 4.64 14.86
C TRP A 228 -11.25 5.96 14.42
N LEU A 229 -11.71 7.09 14.99
CA LEU A 229 -11.17 8.43 14.80
C LEU A 229 -9.80 8.62 15.49
N SER A 230 -9.55 7.92 16.60
CA SER A 230 -8.29 7.99 17.35
C SER A 230 -7.09 7.29 16.68
N ILE A 231 -7.34 6.54 15.59
CA ILE A 231 -6.31 5.88 14.77
C ILE A 231 -6.01 6.72 13.50
N ALA A 232 -6.08 8.05 13.57
CA ALA A 232 -5.64 8.95 12.49
C ALA A 232 -4.13 9.26 12.55
N SER A 233 -3.53 9.64 11.41
CA SER A 233 -2.08 9.71 11.22
C SER A 233 -1.39 10.93 11.86
N GLN A 234 -2.11 12.01 12.15
CA GLN A 234 -1.58 13.21 12.82
C GLN A 234 -2.31 13.45 14.14
N ALA A 235 -1.54 13.63 15.22
CA ALA A 235 -2.07 13.76 16.58
C ALA A 235 -3.02 14.96 16.75
N THR A 236 -2.69 16.10 16.15
CA THR A 236 -3.48 17.34 16.21
C THR A 236 -4.83 17.22 15.51
N ILE A 237 -4.86 16.63 14.31
CA ILE A 237 -6.11 16.37 13.58
C ILE A 237 -6.98 15.39 14.36
N ARG A 238 -6.38 14.32 14.87
CA ARG A 238 -7.07 13.32 15.70
C ARG A 238 -7.79 13.96 16.88
N GLU A 239 -7.06 14.74 17.68
CA GLU A 239 -7.63 15.38 18.87
C GLU A 239 -8.78 16.31 18.50
N ALA A 240 -8.64 17.08 17.42
CA ALA A 240 -9.69 17.97 16.93
C ALA A 240 -10.93 17.21 16.41
N MET A 241 -10.76 16.06 15.75
CA MET A 241 -11.89 15.25 15.27
C MET A 241 -12.62 14.54 16.42
N VAL A 242 -11.88 14.01 17.40
CA VAL A 242 -12.48 13.43 18.62
C VAL A 242 -13.22 14.51 19.41
N PHE A 243 -12.60 15.68 19.60
CA PHE A 243 -13.24 16.84 20.22
C PHE A 243 -14.54 17.22 19.50
N GLN A 244 -14.50 17.39 18.17
CA GLN A 244 -15.67 17.75 17.38
C GLN A 244 -16.76 16.69 17.48
N TYR A 245 -16.41 15.41 17.46
CA TYR A 245 -17.35 14.30 17.60
C TYR A 245 -18.10 14.40 18.94
N LEU A 246 -17.37 14.49 20.05
CA LEU A 246 -17.94 14.57 21.39
C LEU A 246 -18.81 15.82 21.56
N ALA A 247 -18.31 16.99 21.15
CA ALA A 247 -19.06 18.25 21.23
C ALA A 247 -20.37 18.20 20.41
N SER A 248 -20.35 17.54 19.25
CA SER A 248 -21.53 17.41 18.37
C SER A 248 -22.54 16.40 18.91
N VAL A 249 -22.09 15.28 19.49
CA VAL A 249 -22.96 14.33 20.21
C VAL A 249 -23.66 15.04 21.38
N MET A 250 -22.94 15.79 22.19
CA MET A 250 -23.50 16.47 23.34
C MET A 250 -24.46 17.59 22.93
N THR A 251 -24.13 18.35 21.88
CA THR A 251 -25.04 19.35 21.30
C THR A 251 -26.36 18.70 20.89
N PHE A 252 -26.31 17.56 20.21
CA PHE A 252 -27.52 16.81 19.84
C PHE A 252 -28.33 16.38 21.07
N GLN A 253 -27.69 15.87 22.12
CA GLN A 253 -28.39 15.47 23.36
C GLN A 253 -28.98 16.66 24.13
N ILE A 254 -28.38 17.85 24.04
CA ILE A 254 -28.90 19.09 24.62
C ILE A 254 -30.14 19.58 23.86
N GLU A 255 -30.11 19.53 22.53
CA GLU A 255 -31.18 20.03 21.66
C GLU A 255 -32.34 19.03 21.51
N HIS A 256 -32.05 17.73 21.62
CA HIS A 256 -33.00 16.61 21.48
C HIS A 256 -32.93 15.67 22.70
N PRO A 257 -33.32 16.15 23.89
CA PRO A 257 -33.23 15.36 25.13
C PRO A 257 -34.04 14.06 25.06
N GLU A 258 -35.11 14.02 24.27
CA GLU A 258 -35.93 12.82 24.03
C GLU A 258 -35.22 11.74 23.20
N GLN A 259 -34.14 12.09 22.50
CA GLN A 259 -33.33 11.18 21.67
C GLN A 259 -31.95 10.91 22.27
N ALA A 260 -31.66 11.40 23.48
CA ALA A 260 -30.34 11.31 24.09
C ALA A 260 -29.85 9.87 24.30
N GLY A 261 -30.77 8.91 24.49
CA GLY A 261 -30.46 7.47 24.58
C GLY A 261 -30.30 6.76 23.22
N GLN A 262 -30.58 7.43 22.10
CA GLN A 262 -30.47 6.84 20.76
C GLN A 262 -29.03 6.94 20.24
N GLN A 263 -28.27 5.88 20.45
CA GLN A 263 -26.85 5.86 20.12
C GLN A 263 -26.59 6.06 18.61
N SER A 264 -27.44 5.53 17.72
CA SER A 264 -27.32 5.75 16.26
C SER A 264 -27.54 7.20 15.82
N ALA A 265 -28.48 7.91 16.47
CA ALA A 265 -28.74 9.32 16.17
C ALA A 265 -27.60 10.20 16.69
N SER A 266 -27.09 9.90 17.89
CA SER A 266 -25.91 10.52 18.48
C SER A 266 -24.66 10.30 17.61
N ASP A 267 -24.37 9.06 17.20
CA ASP A 267 -23.24 8.70 16.34
C ASP A 267 -23.30 9.44 14.98
N LEU A 268 -24.51 9.58 14.41
CA LEU A 268 -24.73 10.32 13.16
C LEU A 268 -24.49 11.82 13.33
N ALA A 269 -25.01 12.43 14.38
CA ALA A 269 -24.78 13.85 14.69
C ALA A 269 -23.29 14.13 14.94
N GLY A 270 -22.63 13.24 15.69
CA GLY A 270 -21.18 13.23 15.92
C GLY A 270 -20.39 13.25 14.62
N MET A 271 -20.64 12.29 13.73
CA MET A 271 -19.93 12.18 12.46
C MET A 271 -20.22 13.33 11.51
N GLN A 272 -21.45 13.85 11.47
CA GLN A 272 -21.77 15.02 10.65
C GLN A 272 -20.99 16.26 11.09
N GLY A 273 -20.80 16.45 12.39
CA GLY A 273 -19.94 17.51 12.94
C GLY A 273 -18.48 17.34 12.52
N VAL A 274 -17.94 16.12 12.65
CA VAL A 274 -16.58 15.75 12.22
C VAL A 274 -16.38 16.08 10.74
N LEU A 275 -17.30 15.66 9.87
CA LEU A 275 -17.18 15.87 8.42
C LEU A 275 -17.20 17.36 8.04
N ARG A 276 -17.96 18.21 8.74
CA ARG A 276 -17.95 19.67 8.53
C ARG A 276 -16.63 20.31 8.96
N ALA A 277 -16.10 19.92 10.12
CA ALA A 277 -14.80 20.40 10.59
C ALA A 277 -13.66 19.95 9.65
N TYR A 278 -13.72 18.70 9.18
CA TYR A 278 -12.78 18.13 8.24
C TYR A 278 -12.76 18.87 6.89
N GLU A 279 -13.93 19.23 6.34
CA GLU A 279 -14.03 20.05 5.13
C GLU A 279 -13.35 21.40 5.26
N THR A 280 -13.46 22.02 6.45
CA THR A 280 -12.79 23.29 6.73
C THR A 280 -11.27 23.12 6.78
N LEU A 281 -10.77 22.06 7.42
CA LEU A 281 -9.33 21.74 7.44
C LEU A 281 -8.77 21.54 6.02
N LEU A 282 -9.47 20.75 5.20
CA LEU A 282 -9.06 20.48 3.82
C LEU A 282 -8.98 21.75 2.95
N ARG A 283 -9.83 22.75 3.21
CA ARG A 283 -9.76 24.05 2.52
C ARG A 283 -8.57 24.90 2.94
N GLN A 284 -8.15 24.77 4.19
CA GLN A 284 -7.01 25.52 4.75
C GLN A 284 -5.68 24.89 4.31
N ASP A 285 -5.55 23.58 4.48
CA ASP A 285 -4.39 22.81 4.04
C ASP A 285 -4.82 21.40 3.63
N LYS A 286 -4.54 21.06 2.36
CA LYS A 286 -4.84 19.75 1.80
C LYS A 286 -4.03 18.62 2.45
N LEU A 287 -2.95 18.94 3.18
CA LEU A 287 -2.16 17.97 3.95
C LEU A 287 -2.91 17.40 5.17
N HIS A 288 -4.05 17.97 5.55
CA HIS A 288 -4.91 17.43 6.61
C HIS A 288 -5.79 16.25 6.18
N ARG A 289 -5.64 15.75 4.94
CA ARG A 289 -6.46 14.67 4.40
C ARG A 289 -6.31 13.36 5.16
N SER A 290 -7.43 12.67 5.37
CA SER A 290 -7.58 11.39 6.02
C SER A 290 -8.49 10.50 5.19
N ALA A 291 -7.95 9.41 4.65
CA ALA A 291 -8.71 8.45 3.82
C ALA A 291 -9.95 7.88 4.54
N LYS A 292 -9.88 7.75 5.87
CA LYS A 292 -11.03 7.35 6.70
C LYS A 292 -12.17 8.37 6.63
N LEU A 293 -11.83 9.65 6.77
CA LEU A 293 -12.79 10.75 6.72
C LEU A 293 -13.27 11.00 5.28
N ASP A 294 -12.43 10.74 4.28
CA ASP A 294 -12.82 10.77 2.86
C ASP A 294 -13.86 9.70 2.55
N ALA A 295 -13.70 8.48 3.09
CA ALA A 295 -14.70 7.41 2.95
C ALA A 295 -16.03 7.79 3.62
N ALA A 296 -15.98 8.40 4.81
CA ALA A 296 -17.16 8.91 5.50
C ALA A 296 -17.83 10.07 4.73
N GLN A 297 -17.04 10.97 4.12
CA GLN A 297 -17.54 12.07 3.30
C GLN A 297 -18.19 11.55 2.01
N ALA A 298 -17.60 10.55 1.37
CA ALA A 298 -18.19 9.87 0.21
C ALA A 298 -19.49 9.16 0.59
N ALA A 299 -19.53 8.44 1.71
CA ALA A 299 -20.76 7.85 2.23
C ALA A 299 -21.85 8.93 2.46
N ARG A 300 -21.47 10.12 2.93
CA ARG A 300 -22.39 11.25 3.08
C ARG A 300 -22.89 11.81 1.75
N GLN A 301 -22.04 11.91 0.73
CA GLN A 301 -22.42 12.41 -0.61
C GLN A 301 -23.45 11.51 -1.32
N HIS A 302 -23.50 10.24 -0.95
CA HIS A 302 -24.40 9.24 -1.54
C HIS A 302 -25.53 8.78 -0.60
N ASP A 303 -25.85 9.56 0.46
CA ASP A 303 -26.89 9.24 1.44
C ASP A 303 -26.72 7.89 2.16
N ARG A 304 -25.48 7.39 2.26
CA ARG A 304 -25.09 6.11 2.90
C ARG A 304 -24.39 6.25 4.24
N LEU A 305 -24.26 7.47 4.77
CA LEU A 305 -23.58 7.74 6.03
C LEU A 305 -24.14 6.94 7.23
N PRO A 306 -25.47 6.78 7.41
CA PRO A 306 -26.02 5.96 8.50
C PRO A 306 -25.59 4.48 8.43
N ALA A 307 -25.58 3.90 7.22
CA ALA A 307 -25.15 2.51 7.02
C ALA A 307 -23.64 2.34 7.29
N PHE A 308 -22.83 3.29 6.83
CA PHE A 308 -21.40 3.34 7.13
C PHE A 308 -21.13 3.35 8.65
N LEU A 309 -21.86 4.19 9.40
CA LEU A 309 -21.70 4.25 10.86
C LEU A 309 -22.14 2.97 11.57
N ALA A 310 -23.21 2.32 11.11
CA ALA A 310 -23.64 1.04 11.66
C ALA A 310 -22.55 -0.04 11.54
N THR A 311 -21.84 -0.08 10.40
CA THR A 311 -20.73 -1.03 10.18
C THR A 311 -19.53 -0.77 11.10
N LEU A 312 -19.19 0.49 11.35
CA LEU A 312 -18.07 0.86 12.21
C LEU A 312 -18.35 0.60 13.70
N SER A 313 -19.61 0.72 14.12
CA SER A 313 -20.01 0.56 15.52
C SER A 313 -20.13 -0.90 15.97
N GLY A 314 -19.81 -1.88 15.10
CA GLY A 314 -19.95 -3.31 15.41
C GLY A 314 -21.38 -3.75 15.72
N ARG A 315 -22.37 -2.88 15.50
CA ARG A 315 -23.78 -3.20 15.64
C ARG A 315 -24.17 -3.97 14.38
N ASN A 316 -24.11 -5.29 14.47
CA ASN A 316 -24.55 -6.19 13.41
C ASN A 316 -25.90 -5.75 12.84
N ALA A 317 -25.88 -5.08 11.68
CA ALA A 317 -26.66 -5.67 10.59
C ALA A 317 -26.04 -7.06 10.44
N VAL A 318 -26.81 -8.10 10.74
CA VAL A 318 -26.45 -9.47 10.39
C VAL A 318 -26.03 -9.43 8.94
N THR A 319 -24.72 -9.39 8.68
CA THR A 319 -24.20 -9.52 7.33
C THR A 319 -24.26 -11.01 7.08
N GLN A 320 -25.43 -11.44 6.65
CA GLN A 320 -25.50 -12.60 5.77
C GLN A 320 -24.43 -12.41 4.68
N PRO A 321 -23.79 -13.49 4.20
CA PRO A 321 -22.90 -13.38 3.05
C PRO A 321 -23.55 -12.49 2.01
N ALA A 322 -22.86 -11.43 1.59
CA ALA A 322 -23.43 -10.40 0.72
C ALA A 322 -24.04 -11.08 -0.51
N SER A 323 -25.36 -11.20 -0.52
CA SER A 323 -26.05 -11.90 -1.59
C SER A 323 -26.25 -10.89 -2.70
N SER A 324 -25.43 -10.98 -3.74
CA SER A 324 -25.67 -10.25 -4.98
C SER A 324 -27.08 -10.60 -5.47
N PRO A 325 -27.95 -9.60 -5.78
CA PRO A 325 -29.30 -9.87 -6.29
C PRO A 325 -29.28 -10.37 -7.75
N SER A 326 -28.09 -10.60 -8.33
CA SER A 326 -27.96 -11.22 -9.64
C SER A 326 -28.60 -12.60 -9.68
N GLY A 327 -29.41 -12.85 -10.71
CA GLY A 327 -29.96 -14.18 -11.02
C GLY A 327 -28.90 -15.17 -11.55
N ASP A 328 -27.73 -14.69 -11.98
CA ASP A 328 -26.63 -15.52 -12.49
C ASP A 328 -25.78 -16.11 -11.35
N ALA A 329 -25.67 -17.45 -11.33
CA ALA A 329 -24.89 -18.18 -10.33
C ALA A 329 -23.39 -17.87 -10.38
N THR A 330 -22.80 -17.67 -11.55
CA THR A 330 -21.38 -17.36 -11.70
C THR A 330 -21.08 -15.97 -11.17
N ALA A 331 -21.91 -14.98 -11.51
CA ALA A 331 -21.78 -13.62 -10.97
C ALA A 331 -21.85 -13.61 -9.44
N ARG A 332 -22.77 -14.39 -8.84
CA ARG A 332 -22.83 -14.56 -7.38
C ARG A 332 -21.58 -15.21 -6.80
N ARG A 333 -20.98 -16.20 -7.48
CA ARG A 333 -19.71 -16.81 -7.06
C ARG A 333 -18.54 -15.82 -7.11
N ILE A 334 -18.46 -15.00 -8.17
CA ILE A 334 -17.44 -13.94 -8.29
C ILE A 334 -17.53 -12.99 -7.08
N VAL A 335 -18.74 -12.52 -6.76
CA VAL A 335 -18.99 -11.67 -5.59
C VAL A 335 -18.64 -12.39 -4.28
N ALA A 336 -19.07 -13.64 -4.11
CA ALA A 336 -18.79 -14.42 -2.91
C ALA A 336 -17.28 -14.56 -2.68
N LEU A 337 -16.53 -15.01 -3.69
CA LEU A 337 -15.07 -15.15 -3.62
C LEU A 337 -14.37 -13.82 -3.31
N GLY A 338 -14.80 -12.74 -3.98
CA GLY A 338 -14.17 -11.42 -3.82
C GLY A 338 -14.51 -10.75 -2.48
N THR A 339 -15.55 -11.17 -1.79
CA THR A 339 -15.94 -10.64 -0.48
C THR A 339 -15.48 -11.53 0.68
N SER A 340 -15.46 -12.85 0.52
CA SER A 340 -15.02 -13.77 1.57
C SER A 340 -13.50 -13.90 1.66
N GLU A 341 -12.80 -13.80 0.52
CA GLU A 341 -11.35 -13.99 0.43
C GLU A 341 -10.72 -12.96 -0.52
N PRO A 342 -10.80 -11.65 -0.22
CA PRO A 342 -10.21 -10.62 -1.08
C PRO A 342 -8.68 -10.65 -1.05
N ARG A 343 -8.02 -10.72 -2.21
CA ARG A 343 -6.54 -10.83 -2.30
C ARG A 343 -5.85 -9.66 -3.03
N ALA A 344 -6.59 -8.66 -3.49
CA ALA A 344 -6.03 -7.53 -4.27
C ALA A 344 -4.85 -6.83 -3.56
N MET A 345 -4.95 -6.63 -2.24
CA MET A 345 -3.86 -6.01 -1.48
C MET A 345 -2.68 -6.93 -1.23
N ASP A 346 -2.88 -8.24 -1.16
CA ASP A 346 -1.78 -9.21 -1.04
C ASP A 346 -0.92 -9.23 -2.32
N TRP A 347 -1.59 -9.13 -3.48
CA TRP A 347 -0.89 -9.01 -4.76
C TRP A 347 -0.13 -7.70 -4.85
N LEU A 348 -0.72 -6.61 -4.36
CA LEU A 348 -0.05 -5.31 -4.32
C LEU A 348 1.15 -5.31 -3.38
N ASP A 349 1.03 -5.94 -2.21
CA ASP A 349 2.13 -6.07 -1.24
C ASP A 349 3.33 -6.79 -1.87
N ILE A 350 3.08 -7.89 -2.60
CA ILE A 350 4.14 -8.58 -3.34
C ILE A 350 4.73 -7.69 -4.44
N LEU A 351 3.89 -7.04 -5.25
CA LEU A 351 4.36 -6.18 -6.33
C LEU A 351 5.20 -5.01 -5.82
N SER A 352 4.79 -4.39 -4.71
CA SER A 352 5.42 -3.19 -4.15
C SER A 352 6.52 -3.51 -3.14
N ASN A 353 6.25 -4.27 -2.09
CA ASN A 353 7.19 -4.45 -0.98
C ASN A 353 8.20 -5.58 -1.23
N ARG A 354 7.86 -6.60 -2.03
CA ARG A 354 8.81 -7.67 -2.39
C ARG A 354 9.64 -7.34 -3.61
N PHE A 355 9.03 -6.85 -4.69
CA PHE A 355 9.78 -6.49 -5.91
C PHE A 355 10.28 -5.05 -5.91
N GLY A 356 9.62 -4.12 -5.22
CA GLY A 356 9.99 -2.71 -5.22
C GLY A 356 9.54 -2.00 -6.48
N GLY A 357 10.29 -0.96 -6.87
CA GLY A 357 10.12 -0.28 -8.14
C GLY A 357 10.54 -1.16 -9.33
N ARG A 358 9.67 -1.28 -10.33
CA ARG A 358 9.74 -2.32 -11.38
C ARG A 358 10.04 -1.73 -12.75
N MET A 359 11.11 -0.94 -12.86
CA MET A 359 11.50 -0.33 -14.15
C MET A 359 11.70 -1.39 -15.24
N ALA A 360 11.22 -1.14 -16.45
CA ALA A 360 11.49 -2.02 -17.59
C ALA A 360 13.01 -2.22 -17.79
N GLY A 361 13.45 -3.48 -17.91
CA GLY A 361 14.86 -3.85 -17.98
C GLY A 361 15.59 -3.97 -16.63
N SER A 362 14.86 -3.94 -15.52
CA SER A 362 15.37 -4.31 -14.19
C SER A 362 15.08 -5.78 -13.86
N ASP A 363 15.79 -6.30 -12.85
CA ASP A 363 15.52 -7.64 -12.32
C ASP A 363 14.18 -7.68 -11.58
N ALA A 364 13.82 -6.60 -10.89
CA ALA A 364 12.53 -6.45 -10.21
C ALA A 364 11.37 -6.63 -11.18
N TYR A 365 11.41 -5.95 -12.33
CA TYR A 365 10.41 -6.12 -13.38
C TYR A 365 10.38 -7.55 -13.94
N THR A 366 11.55 -8.12 -14.22
CA THR A 366 11.65 -9.48 -14.78
C THR A 366 11.04 -10.52 -13.83
N HIS A 367 11.35 -10.43 -12.53
CA HIS A 367 10.79 -11.30 -11.51
C HIS A 367 9.30 -11.06 -11.31
N ALA A 368 8.83 -9.81 -11.34
CA ALA A 368 7.41 -9.49 -11.26
C ALA A 368 6.63 -10.13 -12.43
N ALA A 369 7.14 -10.04 -13.66
CA ALA A 369 6.49 -10.64 -14.83
C ALA A 369 6.41 -12.17 -14.73
N GLN A 370 7.50 -12.81 -14.30
CA GLN A 370 7.53 -14.25 -14.07
C GLN A 370 6.57 -14.68 -12.96
N TRP A 371 6.50 -13.91 -11.88
CA TRP A 371 5.60 -14.14 -10.76
C TRP A 371 4.13 -14.00 -11.19
N THR A 372 3.77 -12.91 -11.87
CA THR A 372 2.40 -12.70 -12.39
C THR A 372 1.96 -13.84 -13.30
N ARG A 373 2.81 -14.27 -14.24
CA ARG A 373 2.53 -15.47 -15.06
C ARG A 373 2.31 -16.70 -14.18
N GLY A 374 3.18 -16.93 -13.21
CA GLY A 374 3.09 -18.08 -12.30
C GLY A 374 1.80 -18.11 -11.48
N GLN A 375 1.32 -16.96 -11.00
CA GLN A 375 0.04 -16.87 -10.29
C GLN A 375 -1.14 -17.25 -11.19
N LEU A 376 -1.18 -16.72 -12.42
CA LEU A 376 -2.23 -17.07 -13.38
C LEU A 376 -2.24 -18.57 -13.70
N GLN A 377 -1.06 -19.17 -13.88
CA GLN A 377 -0.92 -20.61 -14.13
C GLN A 377 -1.38 -21.47 -12.94
N GLN A 378 -1.16 -21.02 -11.70
CA GLN A 378 -1.64 -21.73 -10.50
C GLN A 378 -3.17 -21.79 -10.43
N TRP A 379 -3.86 -20.83 -11.04
CA TRP A 379 -5.33 -20.82 -11.13
C TRP A 379 -5.85 -21.51 -12.40
N GLY A 380 -4.99 -22.24 -13.12
CA GLY A 380 -5.36 -22.95 -14.34
C GLY A 380 -5.57 -22.03 -15.55
N VAL A 381 -5.19 -20.76 -15.47
CA VAL A 381 -5.28 -19.83 -16.60
C VAL A 381 -4.04 -20.00 -17.48
N HIS A 382 -4.25 -20.19 -18.79
CA HIS A 382 -3.14 -20.24 -19.74
C HIS A 382 -2.47 -18.86 -19.81
N ALA A 383 -1.23 -18.76 -19.33
CA ALA A 383 -0.45 -17.52 -19.30
C ALA A 383 0.97 -17.71 -19.85
N VAL A 384 1.45 -16.73 -20.60
CA VAL A 384 2.76 -16.72 -21.25
C VAL A 384 3.47 -15.37 -21.04
N LEU A 385 4.80 -15.39 -21.15
CA LEU A 385 5.60 -14.17 -21.31
C LEU A 385 5.78 -13.93 -22.80
N GLU A 386 5.38 -12.77 -23.28
CA GLU A 386 5.58 -12.37 -24.67
C GLU A 386 6.63 -11.27 -24.74
N GLU A 387 7.71 -11.49 -25.49
CA GLU A 387 8.78 -10.49 -25.68
C GLU A 387 8.18 -9.20 -26.27
N ALA A 388 8.19 -8.13 -25.50
CA ALA A 388 7.65 -6.83 -25.90
C ALA A 388 8.74 -5.91 -26.46
N GLY A 389 9.98 -6.07 -26.00
CA GLY A 389 11.11 -5.32 -26.51
C GLY A 389 12.35 -5.52 -25.67
N ARG A 390 13.36 -4.69 -25.92
CA ARG A 390 14.66 -4.76 -25.24
C ARG A 390 15.13 -3.39 -24.77
N MET A 391 15.67 -3.35 -23.56
CA MET A 391 16.42 -2.21 -23.05
C MET A 391 17.88 -2.34 -23.45
N PRO A 392 18.55 -1.26 -23.89
CA PRO A 392 19.95 -1.31 -24.31
C PRO A 392 20.91 -1.61 -23.15
N VAL A 393 20.51 -1.31 -21.92
CA VAL A 393 21.26 -1.52 -20.69
C VAL A 393 20.29 -1.90 -19.58
N GLY A 394 20.69 -2.82 -18.71
CA GLY A 394 19.95 -3.16 -17.49
C GLY A 394 20.30 -2.26 -16.33
N PHE A 395 19.33 -2.00 -15.46
CA PHE A 395 19.50 -1.10 -14.31
C PHE A 395 18.68 -1.57 -13.12
N ASN A 396 19.36 -1.71 -11.99
CA ASN A 396 18.75 -1.90 -10.68
C ASN A 396 19.12 -0.72 -9.79
N ARG A 397 18.10 -0.06 -9.23
CA ARG A 397 18.31 0.91 -8.17
C ARG A 397 18.84 0.20 -6.94
N GLY A 398 19.95 0.70 -6.40
CA GLY A 398 20.48 0.22 -5.15
C GLY A 398 20.15 1.15 -3.98
N PRO A 399 20.56 0.78 -2.76
CA PRO A 399 20.44 1.66 -1.61
C PRO A 399 21.20 2.97 -1.88
N GLY A 400 20.60 4.08 -1.46
CA GLY A 400 21.16 5.42 -1.61
C GLY A 400 20.97 6.21 -0.34
N SER A 401 22.04 6.80 0.19
CA SER A 401 21.98 7.67 1.36
C SER A 401 22.91 8.87 1.20
N GLY A 402 22.63 9.92 1.96
CA GLY A 402 23.46 11.11 2.02
C GLY A 402 23.29 11.83 3.34
N LYS A 403 24.36 12.48 3.79
CA LYS A 403 24.35 13.33 4.99
C LYS A 403 25.28 14.52 4.81
N MET A 404 24.93 15.63 5.43
CA MET A 404 25.87 16.71 5.69
C MET A 404 26.62 16.35 6.98
N LEU A 405 27.95 16.36 6.93
CA LEU A 405 28.84 16.08 8.06
C LEU A 405 29.23 17.35 8.82
N ALA A 406 29.37 18.46 8.10
CA ALA A 406 29.74 19.75 8.65
C ALA A 406 29.03 20.87 7.86
N PRO A 407 28.69 22.01 8.49
CA PRO A 407 29.02 22.40 9.87
C PRO A 407 28.10 21.79 10.94
N GLN A 408 26.98 21.21 10.53
CA GLN A 408 26.04 20.51 11.39
C GLN A 408 25.71 19.16 10.78
N GLU A 409 25.79 18.10 11.58
CA GLU A 409 25.42 16.78 11.11
C GLU A 409 23.91 16.72 10.86
N GLN A 410 23.51 16.38 9.63
CA GLN A 410 22.10 16.14 9.29
C GLN A 410 21.96 15.14 8.15
N PRO A 411 20.97 14.24 8.20
CA PRO A 411 20.62 13.40 7.06
C PRO A 411 20.05 14.25 5.92
N LEU A 412 20.36 13.87 4.69
CA LEU A 412 19.84 14.52 3.48
C LEU A 412 18.68 13.72 2.91
N ARG A 413 17.58 14.41 2.65
CA ARG A 413 16.45 13.88 1.90
C ARG A 413 16.75 14.06 0.42
N LEU A 414 16.94 12.94 -0.27
CA LEU A 414 17.44 12.92 -1.64
C LEU A 414 16.70 11.92 -2.52
N ALA A 415 16.72 12.19 -3.82
CA ALA A 415 16.37 11.25 -4.87
C ALA A 415 17.47 11.24 -5.92
N THR A 416 17.61 10.13 -6.63
CA THR A 416 18.42 10.07 -7.85
C THR A 416 17.51 9.68 -9.01
N PRO A 417 17.52 10.42 -10.13
CA PRO A 417 16.80 10.00 -11.32
C PRO A 417 17.21 8.59 -11.74
N ALA A 418 16.29 7.83 -12.35
CA ALA A 418 16.62 6.50 -12.90
C ALA A 418 17.88 6.55 -13.78
N TYR A 419 18.66 5.46 -13.79
CA TYR A 419 19.93 5.38 -14.51
C TYR A 419 20.99 6.42 -14.11
N SER A 420 20.85 7.14 -12.99
CA SER A 420 21.92 7.99 -12.44
C SER A 420 23.12 7.17 -11.99
N ALA A 421 24.33 7.69 -12.15
CA ALA A 421 25.55 7.03 -11.69
C ALA A 421 25.55 6.86 -10.17
N GLY A 422 26.06 5.73 -9.69
CA GLY A 422 26.34 5.51 -8.28
C GLY A 422 27.64 6.18 -7.82
N THR A 423 27.85 6.23 -6.51
CA THR A 423 29.13 6.57 -5.90
C THR A 423 30.05 5.35 -5.87
N ARG A 424 31.36 5.57 -5.70
CA ARG A 424 32.35 4.51 -5.54
C ARG A 424 32.48 4.12 -4.06
N GLY A 425 31.40 3.56 -3.51
CA GLY A 425 31.21 3.39 -2.07
C GLY A 425 30.91 4.71 -1.37
N VAL A 426 31.23 4.81 -0.08
CA VAL A 426 31.08 6.05 0.68
C VAL A 426 32.06 7.11 0.16
N GLN A 427 31.55 8.24 -0.31
CA GLN A 427 32.36 9.36 -0.79
C GLN A 427 32.06 10.62 0.01
N GLN A 428 33.11 11.22 0.57
CA GLN A 428 33.04 12.48 1.30
C GLN A 428 33.71 13.59 0.48
N GLY A 429 33.16 14.79 0.55
CA GLY A 429 33.73 15.94 -0.14
C GLY A 429 33.11 17.26 0.30
N LEU A 430 33.82 18.35 0.03
CA LEU A 430 33.28 19.69 0.24
C LEU A 430 32.26 20.02 -0.84
N ALA A 431 31.18 20.69 -0.45
CA ALA A 431 30.22 21.28 -1.37
C ALA A 431 30.76 22.58 -1.95
N ILE A 432 30.39 22.89 -3.19
CA ILE A 432 30.72 24.15 -3.86
C ILE A 432 29.55 24.61 -4.72
N VAL A 433 29.31 25.93 -4.76
CA VAL A 433 28.34 26.51 -5.70
C VAL A 433 28.83 26.29 -7.12
N GLY A 434 28.02 25.62 -7.92
CA GLY A 434 28.30 25.32 -9.32
C GLY A 434 28.20 26.54 -10.24
N PRO A 435 28.67 26.40 -11.48
CA PRO A 435 28.64 27.47 -12.47
C PRO A 435 27.24 27.66 -13.07
N ALA A 436 26.91 28.88 -13.47
CA ALA A 436 25.69 29.22 -14.20
C ALA A 436 25.85 29.04 -15.72
N THR A 437 27.06 29.22 -16.25
CA THR A 437 27.36 29.09 -17.69
C THR A 437 28.52 28.15 -17.97
N VAL A 438 28.70 27.78 -19.24
CA VAL A 438 29.83 26.92 -19.68
C VAL A 438 31.16 27.64 -19.50
N GLU A 439 31.21 28.94 -19.79
CA GLU A 439 32.40 29.78 -19.67
C GLU A 439 32.84 29.85 -18.21
N GLU A 440 31.90 30.05 -17.29
CA GLU A 440 32.18 30.03 -15.86
C GLU A 440 32.68 28.64 -15.41
N ALA A 441 32.07 27.57 -15.93
CA ALA A 441 32.50 26.20 -15.63
C ALA A 441 33.96 25.97 -16.05
N GLN A 442 34.37 26.48 -17.22
CA GLN A 442 35.73 26.37 -17.73
C GLN A 442 36.73 27.18 -16.89
N GLN A 443 36.38 28.42 -16.55
CA GLN A 443 37.23 29.30 -15.73
C GLN A 443 37.46 28.73 -14.32
N ARG A 444 36.44 28.11 -13.74
CA ARG A 444 36.48 27.55 -12.37
C ARG A 444 36.81 26.05 -12.34
N ALA A 445 37.15 25.43 -13.46
CA ALA A 445 37.28 23.98 -13.59
C ALA A 445 38.15 23.34 -12.50
N ALA A 446 39.30 23.94 -12.19
CA ALA A 446 40.23 23.44 -11.16
C ALA A 446 39.60 23.36 -9.75
N GLN A 447 38.58 24.17 -9.45
CA GLN A 447 37.92 24.21 -8.14
C GLN A 447 36.99 23.03 -7.89
N PHE A 448 36.50 22.37 -8.95
CA PHE A 448 35.49 21.31 -8.83
C PHE A 448 36.07 19.93 -8.51
N LYS A 449 37.40 19.75 -8.61
CA LYS A 449 38.07 18.48 -8.33
C LYS A 449 37.77 18.00 -6.90
N GLY A 450 37.14 16.83 -6.78
CA GLY A 450 36.79 16.23 -5.49
C GLY A 450 35.68 16.99 -4.73
N LYS A 451 34.83 17.76 -5.42
CA LYS A 451 33.73 18.52 -4.81
C LYS A 451 32.36 18.00 -5.21
N TRP A 452 31.38 18.20 -4.33
CA TRP A 452 29.96 18.09 -4.65
C TRP A 452 29.45 19.43 -5.17
N VAL A 453 28.96 19.45 -6.41
CA VAL A 453 28.69 20.72 -7.12
C VAL A 453 27.20 21.04 -7.08
N LEU A 454 26.82 22.15 -6.43
CA LEU A 454 25.44 22.63 -6.38
C LEU A 454 25.10 23.37 -7.68
N ILE A 455 24.41 22.70 -8.60
CA ILE A 455 24.00 23.27 -9.88
C ILE A 455 22.66 24.01 -9.75
N GLY A 456 22.49 25.09 -10.51
CA GLY A 456 21.25 25.87 -10.55
C GLY A 456 20.17 25.28 -11.46
N GLY A 457 19.04 25.99 -11.58
CA GLY A 457 17.89 25.63 -12.40
C GLY A 457 16.81 24.87 -11.62
N GLU A 458 15.54 25.19 -11.89
CA GLU A 458 14.38 24.46 -11.37
C GLU A 458 14.31 23.08 -12.04
N ASN A 459 13.97 22.05 -11.25
CA ASN A 459 13.84 20.70 -11.73
C ASN A 459 12.48 20.11 -11.33
N GLY A 460 11.63 19.84 -12.32
CA GLY A 460 10.39 19.08 -12.16
C GLY A 460 10.60 17.56 -12.05
N GLY A 461 11.79 17.14 -11.62
CA GLY A 461 12.15 15.75 -11.31
C GLY A 461 12.96 14.96 -12.34
N GLY A 462 13.16 15.47 -13.56
CA GLY A 462 13.93 14.78 -14.59
C GLY A 462 15.45 14.72 -14.31
N GLY A 463 16.14 13.83 -15.02
CA GLY A 463 17.61 13.86 -15.10
C GLY A 463 18.13 15.24 -15.52
N ARG A 464 19.25 15.70 -14.94
CA ARG A 464 19.82 17.04 -15.19
C ARG A 464 20.09 17.31 -16.68
N ASP A 465 20.39 16.26 -17.43
CA ASP A 465 20.73 16.30 -18.86
C ASP A 465 19.49 16.03 -19.77
N GLY A 466 18.29 15.89 -19.18
CA GLY A 466 17.04 15.62 -19.90
C GLY A 466 16.93 14.18 -20.40
N SER A 467 16.11 13.97 -21.44
CA SER A 467 15.91 12.65 -22.07
C SER A 467 17.13 12.12 -22.83
N ALA A 468 18.13 12.98 -23.07
CA ALA A 468 19.39 12.64 -23.72
C ALA A 468 20.51 12.39 -22.69
N ILE A 469 20.29 11.51 -21.70
CA ILE A 469 21.28 11.21 -20.65
C ILE A 469 22.64 10.74 -21.20
N HIS A 470 22.65 10.14 -22.40
CA HIS A 470 23.84 9.69 -23.13
C HIS A 470 24.64 10.84 -23.77
N GLN A 471 24.09 12.06 -23.81
CA GLN A 471 24.74 13.28 -24.29
C GLN A 471 24.73 14.35 -23.18
N PRO A 472 25.64 14.26 -22.18
CA PRO A 472 25.69 15.22 -21.11
C PRO A 472 25.84 16.65 -21.64
N ARG A 473 25.13 17.60 -21.02
CA ARG A 473 25.21 19.02 -21.39
C ARG A 473 26.64 19.54 -21.28
N ALA A 474 26.95 20.61 -22.00
CA ALA A 474 28.30 21.20 -22.01
C ALA A 474 28.85 21.49 -20.62
N ILE A 475 28.03 22.06 -19.72
CA ILE A 475 28.41 22.29 -18.31
C ILE A 475 28.74 20.96 -17.61
N THR A 476 27.87 19.95 -17.73
CA THR A 476 28.08 18.62 -17.14
C THR A 476 29.40 18.00 -17.60
N ARG A 477 29.74 18.10 -18.89
CA ARG A 477 31.02 17.59 -19.43
C ARG A 477 32.23 18.27 -18.80
N VAL A 478 32.18 19.58 -18.54
CA VAL A 478 33.25 20.30 -17.86
C VAL A 478 33.40 19.83 -16.40
N LEU A 479 32.28 19.65 -15.68
CA LEU A 479 32.30 19.14 -14.30
C LEU A 479 32.86 17.71 -14.21
N MET A 480 32.49 16.85 -15.17
CA MET A 480 33.04 15.50 -15.30
C MET A 480 34.56 15.54 -15.52
N ALA A 481 35.03 16.33 -16.50
CA ALA A 481 36.45 16.47 -16.82
C ALA A 481 37.27 17.06 -15.66
N ALA A 482 36.67 17.95 -14.87
CA ALA A 482 37.28 18.52 -13.67
C ALA A 482 37.42 17.54 -12.50
N GLY A 483 36.76 16.38 -12.56
CA GLY A 483 36.77 15.39 -11.47
C GLY A 483 35.85 15.76 -10.30
N ALA A 484 34.69 16.36 -10.59
CA ALA A 484 33.62 16.53 -9.60
C ALA A 484 33.13 15.17 -9.06
N LEU A 485 32.70 15.13 -7.81
CA LEU A 485 32.14 13.92 -7.16
C LEU A 485 30.71 13.65 -7.59
N GLY A 486 29.93 14.69 -7.89
CA GLY A 486 28.53 14.61 -8.30
C GLY A 486 27.88 15.99 -8.36
N THR A 487 26.66 16.05 -8.88
CA THR A 487 25.87 17.29 -8.91
C THR A 487 24.69 17.20 -7.95
N LEU A 488 24.44 18.32 -7.26
CA LEU A 488 23.30 18.51 -6.38
C LEU A 488 22.39 19.57 -6.99
N GLN A 489 21.12 19.26 -7.15
CA GLN A 489 20.11 20.18 -7.67
C GLN A 489 18.92 20.25 -6.71
N SER A 490 18.28 21.41 -6.63
CA SER A 490 17.03 21.55 -5.87
C SER A 490 15.93 20.69 -6.49
N GLY A 491 15.24 19.91 -5.66
CA GLY A 491 14.05 19.14 -6.01
C GLY A 491 12.85 19.62 -5.22
N GLU A 492 11.71 19.78 -5.90
CA GLU A 492 10.43 20.07 -5.27
C GLU A 492 9.94 18.85 -4.48
N GLU A 493 9.24 19.10 -3.37
CA GLU A 493 8.65 18.05 -2.56
C GLU A 493 7.20 17.78 -3.00
N PRO A 494 6.81 16.52 -3.24
CA PRO A 494 7.59 15.30 -3.07
C PRO A 494 8.64 15.05 -4.18
N LEU A 495 9.83 14.60 -3.77
CA LEU A 495 10.93 14.35 -4.69
C LEU A 495 10.55 13.33 -5.78
N TYR A 496 10.71 13.75 -7.02
CA TYR A 496 10.45 12.97 -8.22
C TYR A 496 11.74 12.31 -8.74
N ALA A 497 11.62 11.10 -9.30
CA ALA A 497 12.76 10.25 -9.62
C ALA A 497 12.74 9.60 -11.03
N ALA A 498 12.09 10.20 -12.04
CA ALA A 498 12.09 9.65 -13.39
C ALA A 498 13.28 10.10 -14.25
N SER A 499 13.72 9.23 -15.16
CA SER A 499 14.71 9.57 -16.19
C SER A 499 14.61 8.61 -17.38
N ALA A 500 15.20 9.02 -18.51
CA ALA A 500 15.36 8.17 -19.68
C ALA A 500 16.51 7.15 -19.49
N ALA A 501 16.39 6.00 -20.15
CA ALA A 501 17.48 5.03 -20.23
C ALA A 501 18.63 5.52 -21.14
N PRO A 502 19.89 5.16 -20.84
CA PRO A 502 21.03 5.46 -21.70
C PRO A 502 20.94 4.66 -23.01
N ALA A 503 21.55 5.18 -24.08
CA ALA A 503 21.47 4.56 -25.40
C ALA A 503 22.32 3.28 -25.52
N THR A 504 23.47 3.23 -24.84
CA THR A 504 24.41 2.09 -24.88
C THR A 504 25.21 1.98 -23.58
N TRP A 505 25.85 0.82 -23.37
CA TRP A 505 26.82 0.61 -22.28
C TRP A 505 28.00 1.59 -22.29
N ALA A 506 28.49 1.97 -23.47
CA ALA A 506 29.61 2.91 -23.61
C ALA A 506 29.25 4.36 -23.20
N THR A 507 27.96 4.66 -23.11
CA THR A 507 27.42 5.99 -22.81
C THR A 507 26.80 6.08 -21.41
N LEU A 508 27.15 5.16 -20.50
CA LEU A 508 26.67 5.20 -19.13
C LEU A 508 27.09 6.51 -18.44
N PRO A 509 26.20 7.12 -17.63
CA PRO A 509 26.58 8.28 -16.85
C PRO A 509 27.62 7.89 -15.80
N THR A 510 28.61 8.74 -15.61
CA THR A 510 29.70 8.51 -14.64
C THR A 510 29.69 9.48 -13.46
N LEU A 511 28.87 10.52 -13.52
CA LEU A 511 28.75 11.56 -12.51
C LEU A 511 27.38 11.47 -11.84
N PRO A 512 27.29 11.17 -10.53
CA PRO A 512 26.03 11.12 -9.79
C PRO A 512 25.20 12.37 -9.99
N ASP A 513 23.91 12.18 -10.28
CA ASP A 513 22.89 13.23 -10.31
C ASP A 513 21.96 13.05 -9.10
N ILE A 514 21.99 14.02 -8.18
CA ILE A 514 21.31 13.97 -6.89
C ILE A 514 20.35 15.16 -6.80
N LYS A 515 19.09 14.87 -6.52
CA LYS A 515 18.06 15.87 -6.18
C LYS A 515 17.95 15.94 -4.68
N LEU A 516 18.05 17.15 -4.13
CA LEU A 516 17.90 17.39 -2.70
C LEU A 516 16.59 18.14 -2.43
N ALA A 517 15.95 17.84 -1.30
CA ALA A 517 14.80 18.60 -0.83
C ALA A 517 15.11 20.12 -0.85
N ALA A 518 14.23 20.91 -1.47
CA ALA A 518 14.44 22.33 -1.69
C ALA A 518 14.87 23.13 -0.43
N PRO A 519 14.33 22.88 0.78
CA PRO A 519 14.82 23.56 1.99
C PRO A 519 16.29 23.25 2.31
N GLN A 520 16.71 22.00 2.16
CA GLN A 520 18.10 21.58 2.44
C GLN A 520 19.06 22.10 1.39
N TYR A 521 18.67 22.09 0.10
CA TYR A 521 19.46 22.71 -0.96
C TYR A 521 19.64 24.22 -0.72
N THR A 522 18.57 24.90 -0.33
CA THR A 522 18.58 26.36 -0.07
C THR A 522 19.46 26.71 1.11
N ASP A 523 19.36 25.97 2.23
CA ASP A 523 20.24 26.15 3.39
C ASP A 523 21.72 25.98 3.01
N MET A 524 22.07 24.92 2.28
CA MET A 524 23.44 24.70 1.82
C MET A 524 23.95 25.85 0.93
N ARG A 525 23.13 26.35 0.01
CA ARG A 525 23.49 27.51 -0.82
C ARG A 525 23.74 28.76 0.00
N GLN A 526 22.92 29.02 1.02
CA GLN A 526 23.08 30.19 1.90
C GLN A 526 24.36 30.09 2.74
N ARG A 527 24.67 28.90 3.28
CA ARG A 527 25.92 28.65 4.03
C ARG A 527 27.16 28.91 3.15
N LEU A 528 27.17 28.32 1.96
CA LEU A 528 28.28 28.51 1.02
C LEU A 528 28.43 29.99 0.60
N ALA A 529 27.32 30.72 0.44
CA ALA A 529 27.35 32.15 0.15
C ALA A 529 27.93 33.00 1.30
N ARG A 530 27.81 32.54 2.55
CA ARG A 530 28.46 33.16 3.73
C ARG A 530 29.92 32.74 3.92
N GLY A 531 30.46 31.90 3.04
CA GLY A 531 31.82 31.36 3.16
C GLY A 531 31.96 30.22 4.17
N GLU A 532 30.84 29.65 4.64
CA GLU A 532 30.87 28.47 5.51
C GLU A 532 31.25 27.22 4.70
N ALA A 533 32.17 26.42 5.23
CA ALA A 533 32.52 25.14 4.63
C ALA A 533 31.42 24.09 4.92
N VAL A 534 30.88 23.49 3.86
CA VAL A 534 29.90 22.41 3.95
C VAL A 534 30.55 21.10 3.47
N THR A 535 30.56 20.08 4.32
CA THR A 535 31.09 18.75 3.98
C THR A 535 29.93 17.77 3.85
N LEU A 536 29.88 17.04 2.74
CA LEU A 536 28.82 16.09 2.43
C LEU A 536 29.39 14.69 2.22
N GLU A 537 28.58 13.70 2.57
CA GLU A 537 28.82 12.29 2.35
C GLU A 537 27.65 11.70 1.54
N PHE A 538 27.96 10.90 0.53
CA PHE A 538 26.97 10.10 -0.19
C PHE A 538 27.46 8.67 -0.39
N ASP A 539 26.51 7.73 -0.33
CA ASP A 539 26.68 6.32 -0.67
C ASP A 539 25.47 5.89 -1.51
N ILE A 540 25.63 5.85 -2.84
CA ILE A 540 24.59 5.57 -3.84
C ILE A 540 25.03 4.34 -4.63
N ARG A 541 24.38 3.20 -4.41
CA ARG A 541 24.83 1.90 -4.90
C ARG A 541 24.04 1.39 -6.11
N ASN A 542 23.74 2.28 -7.05
CA ASN A 542 23.08 1.91 -8.31
C ASN A 542 23.89 0.89 -9.10
N TRP A 543 23.22 -0.11 -9.68
CA TRP A 543 23.87 -1.20 -10.40
C TRP A 543 23.37 -1.25 -11.86
N PHE A 544 24.32 -1.14 -12.79
CA PHE A 544 24.10 -1.36 -14.22
C PHE A 544 24.63 -2.72 -14.67
N TYR A 545 23.96 -3.36 -15.62
CA TYR A 545 24.46 -4.57 -16.26
C TYR A 545 24.31 -4.51 -17.79
N PRO A 546 25.22 -5.14 -18.56
CA PRO A 546 25.21 -5.04 -20.01
C PRO A 546 23.90 -5.56 -20.60
N GLY A 547 23.32 -4.80 -21.52
CA GLY A 547 22.20 -5.25 -22.33
C GLY A 547 22.63 -5.93 -23.63
N PRO A 548 21.67 -6.25 -24.52
CA PRO A 548 20.25 -5.92 -24.39
C PRO A 548 19.52 -6.77 -23.34
N VAL A 549 18.60 -6.16 -22.60
CA VAL A 549 17.75 -6.82 -21.58
C VAL A 549 16.31 -6.87 -22.07
N THR A 550 15.79 -8.08 -22.25
CA THR A 550 14.42 -8.28 -22.76
C THR A 550 13.37 -8.00 -21.67
N TYR A 551 12.32 -7.26 -22.02
CA TYR A 551 11.12 -7.11 -21.19
C TYR A 551 9.89 -7.71 -21.90
N HIS A 552 8.88 -8.09 -21.13
CA HIS A 552 7.79 -8.96 -21.59
C HIS A 552 6.43 -8.47 -21.14
N ASN A 553 5.44 -8.54 -22.03
CA ASN A 553 4.05 -8.53 -21.56
C ASN A 553 3.73 -9.89 -20.93
N VAL A 554 2.91 -9.89 -19.89
CA VAL A 554 2.30 -11.12 -19.37
C VAL A 554 0.92 -11.24 -20.00
N VAL A 555 0.72 -12.23 -20.86
CA VAL A 555 -0.55 -12.44 -21.57
C VAL A 555 -1.21 -13.71 -21.07
N ALA A 556 -2.47 -13.61 -20.65
CA ALA A 556 -3.24 -14.74 -20.14
C ALA A 556 -4.66 -14.79 -20.70
N ARG A 557 -5.22 -15.99 -20.87
CA ARG A 557 -6.52 -16.20 -21.52
C ARG A 557 -7.37 -17.20 -20.75
N ILE A 558 -8.64 -16.83 -20.52
CA ILE A 558 -9.73 -17.76 -20.22
C ILE A 558 -10.49 -17.95 -21.54
N PRO A 559 -10.44 -19.16 -22.15
CA PRO A 559 -10.98 -19.39 -23.48
C PRO A 559 -12.50 -19.25 -23.50
N GLY A 560 -13.01 -18.63 -24.56
CA GLY A 560 -14.45 -18.56 -24.82
C GLY A 560 -15.03 -19.90 -25.28
N THR A 561 -16.35 -20.06 -25.20
CA THR A 561 -17.05 -21.28 -25.62
C THR A 561 -17.56 -21.21 -27.05
N ASP A 562 -18.55 -20.35 -27.33
CA ASP A 562 -19.27 -20.29 -28.60
C ASP A 562 -18.87 -19.09 -29.46
N LYS A 563 -18.09 -18.16 -28.90
CA LYS A 563 -17.45 -17.02 -29.59
C LYS A 563 -15.98 -16.87 -29.19
N PRO A 564 -15.16 -17.95 -29.22
CA PRO A 564 -13.79 -17.92 -28.70
C PRO A 564 -12.87 -16.92 -29.39
N GLU A 565 -13.19 -16.53 -30.63
CA GLU A 565 -12.46 -15.53 -31.41
C GLU A 565 -12.71 -14.08 -30.95
N GLU A 566 -13.88 -13.78 -30.38
CA GLU A 566 -14.20 -12.47 -29.82
C GLU A 566 -13.52 -12.31 -28.45
N ILE A 567 -12.89 -11.16 -28.19
CA ILE A 567 -12.03 -10.95 -27.01
C ILE A 567 -12.52 -9.78 -26.17
N VAL A 568 -12.70 -10.00 -24.87
CA VAL A 568 -12.75 -8.93 -23.86
C VAL A 568 -11.37 -8.82 -23.25
N LEU A 569 -10.68 -7.71 -23.50
CA LEU A 569 -9.33 -7.48 -22.99
C LEU A 569 -9.40 -6.66 -21.70
N ILE A 570 -8.73 -7.11 -20.65
CA ILE A 570 -8.51 -6.36 -19.43
C ILE A 570 -7.01 -6.15 -19.24
N GLY A 571 -6.57 -4.98 -18.81
CA GLY A 571 -5.15 -4.67 -18.76
C GLY A 571 -4.76 -3.56 -17.80
N ALA A 572 -3.47 -3.56 -17.47
CA ALA A 572 -2.76 -2.57 -16.66
C ALA A 572 -1.25 -2.76 -16.91
N HIS A 573 -0.43 -1.73 -16.72
CA HIS A 573 1.02 -1.90 -16.86
C HIS A 573 1.68 -2.39 -15.57
N LEU A 574 2.61 -3.32 -15.74
CA LEU A 574 3.34 -4.00 -14.68
C LEU A 574 4.59 -3.24 -14.26
N ASP A 575 5.22 -2.53 -15.19
CA ASP A 575 6.36 -1.68 -14.86
C ASP A 575 5.94 -0.46 -14.03
N SER A 576 6.92 0.15 -13.40
CA SER A 576 6.78 1.43 -12.70
C SER A 576 8.10 2.16 -12.75
N TYR A 577 8.10 3.45 -12.46
CA TYR A 577 9.31 4.10 -11.97
C TYR A 577 9.84 3.44 -10.69
N ASP A 578 11.11 3.71 -10.41
CA ASP A 578 11.90 2.94 -9.45
C ASP A 578 12.32 3.72 -8.19
N GLY A 579 11.95 5.00 -8.09
CA GLY A 579 12.20 5.80 -6.90
C GLY A 579 11.33 5.40 -5.70
N GLY A 580 10.07 5.05 -5.96
CA GLY A 580 9.16 4.43 -4.99
C GLY A 580 9.05 2.92 -5.20
N THR A 581 7.89 2.36 -4.87
CA THR A 581 7.54 0.95 -5.08
C THR A 581 6.45 0.76 -6.15
N GLY A 582 6.08 1.82 -6.88
CA GLY A 582 5.10 1.76 -7.98
C GLY A 582 3.76 1.20 -7.52
N ALA A 583 3.25 1.63 -6.37
CA ALA A 583 2.08 1.04 -5.74
C ALA A 583 0.79 1.63 -6.30
N ALA A 584 0.70 2.95 -6.37
CA ALA A 584 -0.36 3.65 -7.07
C ALA A 584 -0.17 3.55 -8.58
N ASP A 585 1.09 3.60 -9.04
CA ASP A 585 1.44 3.61 -10.46
C ASP A 585 2.41 2.48 -10.83
N ASN A 586 1.94 1.33 -11.31
CA ASN A 586 0.54 0.92 -11.39
C ASN A 586 0.32 -0.46 -10.75
N GLY A 587 0.96 -0.66 -9.59
CA GLY A 587 0.77 -1.86 -8.78
C GLY A 587 -0.70 -2.10 -8.45
N GLY A 588 -1.45 -1.06 -8.07
CA GLY A 588 -2.87 -1.14 -7.72
C GLY A 588 -3.75 -1.54 -8.91
N GLY A 589 -3.42 -1.07 -10.12
CA GLY A 589 -4.14 -1.49 -11.31
C GLY A 589 -3.88 -2.94 -11.68
N VAL A 590 -2.61 -3.36 -11.68
CA VAL A 590 -2.27 -4.77 -11.96
C VAL A 590 -2.78 -5.70 -10.87
N SER A 591 -2.71 -5.33 -9.60
CA SER A 591 -3.16 -6.17 -8.49
C SER A 591 -4.67 -6.42 -8.55
N THR A 592 -5.47 -5.39 -8.87
CA THR A 592 -6.93 -5.53 -9.02
C THR A 592 -7.32 -6.28 -10.29
N MET A 593 -6.58 -6.12 -11.39
CA MET A 593 -6.75 -6.92 -12.61
C MET A 593 -6.37 -8.39 -12.42
N LEU A 594 -5.27 -8.66 -11.72
CA LEU A 594 -4.83 -10.01 -11.39
C LEU A 594 -5.82 -10.70 -10.46
N GLU A 595 -6.35 -9.97 -9.47
CA GLU A 595 -7.41 -10.48 -8.61
C GLU A 595 -8.69 -10.76 -9.40
N ALA A 596 -9.09 -9.88 -10.32
CA ALA A 596 -10.24 -10.13 -11.18
C ALA A 596 -10.07 -11.44 -11.99
N MET A 597 -8.87 -11.71 -12.50
CA MET A 597 -8.56 -12.98 -13.18
C MET A 597 -8.67 -14.19 -12.25
N ARG A 598 -8.23 -14.08 -10.99
CA ARG A 598 -8.41 -15.14 -9.99
C ARG A 598 -9.90 -15.42 -9.75
N LEU A 599 -10.70 -14.37 -9.54
CA LEU A 599 -12.14 -14.51 -9.30
C LEU A 599 -12.86 -15.16 -10.49
N LEU A 600 -12.51 -14.77 -11.71
CA LEU A 600 -13.04 -15.37 -12.94
C LEU A 600 -12.65 -16.86 -13.06
N ALA A 601 -11.39 -17.20 -12.79
CA ALA A 601 -10.92 -18.58 -12.87
C ALA A 601 -11.57 -19.48 -11.82
N LEU A 602 -11.61 -19.05 -10.55
CA LEU A 602 -12.12 -19.84 -9.43
C LEU A 602 -13.65 -19.88 -9.34
N SER A 603 -14.36 -18.95 -9.99
CA SER A 603 -15.82 -19.02 -10.12
C SER A 603 -16.27 -20.08 -11.14
N GLU A 604 -15.31 -20.70 -11.85
CA GLU A 604 -15.51 -21.62 -12.97
C GLU A 604 -16.25 -20.96 -14.14
N ALA A 605 -16.00 -19.67 -14.37
CA ALA A 605 -16.62 -18.94 -15.46
C ALA A 605 -16.31 -19.61 -16.80
N LYS A 606 -17.35 -19.89 -17.58
CA LYS A 606 -17.27 -20.38 -18.96
C LYS A 606 -17.78 -19.30 -19.90
N PRO A 607 -16.98 -18.25 -20.15
CA PRO A 607 -17.45 -17.12 -20.90
C PRO A 607 -17.71 -17.49 -22.36
N ARG A 608 -18.69 -16.85 -22.99
CA ARG A 608 -18.94 -17.03 -24.43
C ARG A 608 -17.76 -16.56 -25.29
N ARG A 609 -17.24 -15.38 -24.94
CA ARG A 609 -16.06 -14.74 -25.52
C ARG A 609 -14.81 -15.04 -24.70
N THR A 610 -13.65 -15.02 -25.34
CA THR A 610 -12.38 -15.13 -24.61
C THR A 610 -12.18 -13.90 -23.73
N ILE A 611 -11.86 -14.11 -22.45
CA ILE A 611 -11.37 -13.03 -21.58
C ILE A 611 -9.85 -13.09 -21.61
N MET A 612 -9.21 -11.98 -22.00
CA MET A 612 -7.76 -11.85 -22.06
C MET A 612 -7.29 -10.83 -21.05
N PHE A 613 -6.30 -11.22 -20.25
CA PHE A 613 -5.56 -10.30 -19.39
C PHE A 613 -4.19 -10.01 -20.00
N VAL A 614 -3.79 -8.74 -19.98
CA VAL A 614 -2.43 -8.33 -20.31
C VAL A 614 -1.86 -7.42 -19.22
N ALA A 615 -0.78 -7.87 -18.59
CA ALA A 615 0.10 -7.01 -17.80
C ALA A 615 1.16 -6.43 -18.74
N PHE A 616 1.01 -5.17 -19.14
CA PHE A 616 1.89 -4.54 -20.13
C PHE A 616 3.24 -4.18 -19.53
N GLY A 617 4.30 -4.28 -20.33
CA GLY A 617 5.62 -3.79 -19.98
C GLY A 617 5.94 -2.43 -20.57
N ALA A 618 6.86 -1.70 -19.93
CA ALA A 618 7.46 -0.50 -20.49
C ALA A 618 6.43 0.58 -20.87
N GLU A 619 5.37 0.74 -20.08
CA GLU A 619 4.43 1.85 -20.20
C GLU A 619 5.15 3.17 -19.90
N GLU A 620 5.92 3.18 -18.82
CA GLU A 620 6.57 4.36 -18.23
C GLU A 620 7.59 5.03 -19.16
N ILE A 621 8.07 4.27 -20.14
CA ILE A 621 9.02 4.70 -21.17
C ILE A 621 8.37 4.82 -22.55
N GLY A 622 7.04 4.94 -22.60
CA GLY A 622 6.26 5.30 -23.78
C GLY A 622 5.34 4.19 -24.31
N ARG A 623 4.62 3.46 -23.44
CA ARG A 623 3.59 2.46 -23.83
C ARG A 623 4.13 1.35 -24.73
N LYS A 624 5.43 1.04 -24.61
CA LYS A 624 6.11 0.17 -25.58
C LYS A 624 5.53 -1.24 -25.60
N GLY A 625 5.10 -1.76 -24.45
CA GLY A 625 4.48 -3.07 -24.34
C GLY A 625 3.14 -3.18 -25.07
N SER A 626 2.25 -2.20 -24.91
CA SER A 626 0.97 -2.21 -25.61
C SER A 626 1.12 -2.01 -27.12
N PHE A 627 2.08 -1.17 -27.56
CA PHE A 627 2.43 -1.07 -28.99
C PHE A 627 2.95 -2.39 -29.57
N ALA A 628 3.89 -3.03 -28.88
CA ALA A 628 4.42 -4.33 -29.31
C ALA A 628 3.34 -5.42 -29.30
N PHE A 629 2.42 -5.39 -28.32
CA PHE A 629 1.26 -6.27 -28.31
C PHE A 629 0.37 -6.05 -29.52
N ALA A 630 0.01 -4.80 -29.82
CA ALA A 630 -0.86 -4.48 -30.95
C ALA A 630 -0.26 -4.90 -32.30
N GLU A 631 1.06 -4.75 -32.46
CA GLU A 631 1.78 -5.24 -33.65
C GLU A 631 1.73 -6.76 -33.74
N ARG A 632 2.08 -7.48 -32.67
CA ARG A 632 2.07 -8.95 -32.65
C ARG A 632 0.67 -9.54 -32.84
N HIS A 633 -0.35 -8.89 -32.28
CA HIS A 633 -1.75 -9.33 -32.31
C HIS A 633 -2.58 -8.57 -33.34
N ALA A 634 -1.98 -7.99 -34.39
CA ALA A 634 -2.68 -7.20 -35.40
C ALA A 634 -3.90 -7.92 -36.01
N GLY A 635 -3.81 -9.25 -36.18
CA GLY A 635 -4.91 -10.09 -36.68
C GLY A 635 -6.09 -10.24 -35.70
N GLU A 636 -5.84 -10.09 -34.39
CA GLU A 636 -6.84 -10.22 -33.32
C GLU A 636 -7.45 -8.88 -32.93
N LEU A 637 -6.81 -7.74 -33.22
CA LEU A 637 -7.30 -6.39 -32.84
C LEU A 637 -8.73 -6.11 -33.28
N LYS A 638 -9.13 -6.63 -34.46
CA LYS A 638 -10.50 -6.50 -34.97
C LYS A 638 -11.53 -7.31 -34.16
N ASN A 639 -11.08 -8.36 -33.46
CA ASN A 639 -11.92 -9.23 -32.65
C ASN A 639 -11.98 -8.81 -31.17
N ILE A 640 -11.12 -7.88 -30.73
CA ILE A 640 -11.25 -7.27 -29.40
C ILE A 640 -12.50 -6.40 -29.39
N VAL A 641 -13.53 -6.83 -28.65
CA VAL A 641 -14.83 -6.15 -28.57
C VAL A 641 -14.80 -4.98 -27.60
N MET A 642 -13.96 -5.08 -26.57
CA MET A 642 -13.77 -4.06 -25.55
C MET A 642 -12.41 -4.24 -24.87
N MET A 643 -11.76 -3.13 -24.53
CA MET A 643 -10.57 -3.11 -23.69
C MET A 643 -10.83 -2.27 -22.43
N LEU A 644 -10.68 -2.88 -21.26
CA LEU A 644 -10.80 -2.23 -19.96
C LEU A 644 -9.40 -2.06 -19.35
N ASN A 645 -8.94 -0.82 -19.27
CA ASN A 645 -7.64 -0.50 -18.66
C ASN A 645 -7.82 0.02 -17.23
N ARG A 646 -6.96 -0.44 -16.32
CA ARG A 646 -6.86 0.10 -14.97
C ARG A 646 -5.48 0.70 -14.78
N ASP A 647 -5.43 2.02 -14.85
CA ASP A 647 -4.27 2.84 -14.58
C ASP A 647 -4.76 4.17 -13.98
N GLY A 648 -4.17 4.55 -12.85
CA GLY A 648 -4.51 5.74 -12.09
C GLY A 648 -4.98 5.47 -10.67
N ARG A 649 -5.83 6.38 -10.14
CA ARG A 649 -6.16 6.47 -8.72
C ARG A 649 -6.63 5.14 -8.11
N PRO A 650 -6.16 4.78 -6.89
CA PRO A 650 -6.53 3.54 -6.21
C PRO A 650 -7.93 3.55 -5.57
N GLY A 651 -8.76 4.54 -5.88
CA GLY A 651 -10.14 4.59 -5.37
C GLY A 651 -11.03 3.46 -5.88
N ALA A 652 -12.23 3.34 -5.31
CA ALA A 652 -13.20 2.32 -5.68
C ALA A 652 -13.75 2.61 -7.08
N ILE A 653 -13.78 1.63 -7.96
CA ILE A 653 -14.48 1.75 -9.25
C ILE A 653 -15.97 1.89 -8.97
N ASP A 654 -16.52 3.10 -9.14
CA ASP A 654 -17.91 3.40 -8.80
C ASP A 654 -18.84 3.47 -10.01
N GLY A 655 -18.31 3.18 -11.19
CA GLY A 655 -19.08 3.27 -12.42
C GLY A 655 -18.22 3.24 -13.67
N ILE A 656 -18.89 3.49 -14.79
CA ILE A 656 -18.28 3.49 -16.13
C ILE A 656 -19.11 4.34 -17.09
N ALA A 657 -18.45 5.07 -17.99
CA ALA A 657 -19.13 5.86 -19.02
C ALA A 657 -19.27 5.09 -20.33
N ILE A 658 -20.50 4.81 -20.75
CA ILE A 658 -20.82 3.90 -21.87
C ILE A 658 -21.90 4.48 -22.80
N PRO A 659 -21.99 4.04 -24.06
CA PRO A 659 -23.14 4.33 -24.92
C PRO A 659 -24.41 3.64 -24.42
N THR A 660 -25.58 4.18 -24.79
CA THR A 660 -26.91 3.63 -24.49
C THR A 660 -27.02 2.16 -24.89
N ALA A 661 -26.41 1.76 -26.01
CA ALA A 661 -26.44 0.39 -26.52
C ALA A 661 -25.85 -0.65 -25.55
N TRP A 662 -24.97 -0.24 -24.62
CA TRP A 662 -24.34 -1.15 -23.66
C TRP A 662 -25.03 -1.15 -22.29
N GLN A 663 -26.06 -0.31 -22.09
CA GLN A 663 -26.75 -0.22 -20.80
C GLN A 663 -27.35 -1.55 -20.33
N PRO A 664 -27.89 -2.44 -21.19
CA PRO A 664 -28.35 -3.75 -20.73
C PRO A 664 -27.23 -4.61 -20.11
N VAL A 665 -26.01 -4.51 -20.64
CA VAL A 665 -24.83 -5.25 -20.16
C VAL A 665 -24.39 -4.69 -18.81
N PHE A 666 -24.16 -3.39 -18.72
CA PHE A 666 -23.69 -2.78 -17.47
C PHE A 666 -24.78 -2.66 -16.40
N GLY A 667 -26.06 -2.68 -16.76
CA GLY A 667 -27.16 -2.85 -15.81
C GLY A 667 -27.18 -4.24 -15.15
N ARG A 668 -26.56 -5.27 -15.76
CA ARG A 668 -26.28 -6.53 -15.05
C ARG A 668 -25.13 -6.38 -14.08
N VAL A 669 -24.08 -5.65 -14.44
CA VAL A 669 -22.95 -5.32 -13.55
C VAL A 669 -23.43 -4.52 -12.33
N GLU A 670 -24.25 -3.47 -12.53
CA GLU A 670 -24.86 -2.68 -11.46
C GLU A 670 -25.67 -3.55 -10.49
N ARG A 671 -26.56 -4.41 -11.01
CA ARG A 671 -27.32 -5.35 -10.19
C ARG A 671 -26.42 -6.34 -9.47
N ALA A 672 -25.37 -6.84 -10.13
CA ALA A 672 -24.46 -7.78 -9.51
C ALA A 672 -23.65 -7.15 -8.37
N LEU A 673 -23.33 -5.86 -8.47
CA LEU A 673 -22.61 -5.08 -7.46
C LEU A 673 -23.51 -4.41 -6.42
N GLN A 674 -24.83 -4.48 -6.58
CA GLN A 674 -25.79 -3.94 -5.64
C GLN A 674 -25.60 -4.60 -4.26
N ASP A 675 -25.47 -3.78 -3.23
CA ASP A 675 -25.30 -4.15 -1.82
C ASP A 675 -24.08 -5.04 -1.52
N VAL A 676 -23.16 -5.20 -2.48
CA VAL A 676 -21.88 -5.92 -2.29
C VAL A 676 -20.98 -5.21 -1.29
N HIS A 677 -21.05 -3.88 -1.23
CA HIS A 677 -20.34 -3.08 -0.24
C HIS A 677 -21.29 -2.02 0.37
N PRO A 678 -21.24 -1.80 1.70
CA PRO A 678 -22.12 -0.82 2.38
C PRO A 678 -21.86 0.65 2.00
N VAL A 679 -20.82 0.92 1.20
CA VAL A 679 -20.34 2.27 0.89
C VAL A 679 -20.26 2.44 -0.62
N PHE A 680 -19.45 1.61 -1.27
CA PHE A 680 -19.24 1.67 -2.71
C PHE A 680 -20.47 1.14 -3.45
N GLY A 681 -20.89 1.87 -4.47
CA GLY A 681 -21.88 1.41 -5.45
C GLY A 681 -21.23 1.40 -6.82
N PHE A 682 -21.97 0.92 -7.81
CA PHE A 682 -21.56 0.99 -9.21
C PHE A 682 -22.73 1.54 -10.03
N ALA A 683 -22.45 2.51 -10.88
CA ALA A 683 -23.45 3.09 -11.78
C ALA A 683 -22.84 3.36 -13.16
N ALA A 684 -23.49 2.86 -14.22
CA ALA A 684 -23.16 3.26 -15.57
C ALA A 684 -23.72 4.66 -15.85
N SER A 685 -22.93 5.47 -16.53
CA SER A 685 -23.36 6.77 -17.06
C SER A 685 -23.45 6.70 -18.58
N ILE A 686 -24.51 7.29 -19.13
CA ILE A 686 -24.76 7.28 -20.57
C ILE A 686 -24.01 8.42 -21.25
N ASN A 687 -23.22 8.07 -22.26
CA ASN A 687 -22.55 9.02 -23.14
C ASN A 687 -22.50 8.47 -24.57
N ASP A 688 -23.44 8.93 -25.39
CA ASP A 688 -23.54 8.58 -26.82
C ASP A 688 -22.69 9.48 -27.73
N VAL A 689 -21.91 10.43 -27.17
CA VAL A 689 -21.05 11.29 -27.96
C VAL A 689 -19.85 10.48 -28.46
N PRO A 690 -19.65 10.34 -29.79
CA PRO A 690 -18.52 9.60 -30.32
C PRO A 690 -17.18 10.26 -29.93
N ARG A 691 -16.28 9.43 -29.41
CA ARG A 691 -14.97 9.84 -28.90
C ARG A 691 -13.99 10.12 -30.04
N ASP A 692 -12.98 10.93 -29.78
CA ASP A 692 -11.89 11.20 -30.71
C ASP A 692 -10.68 10.34 -30.35
N ALA A 693 -10.45 9.26 -31.11
CA ALA A 693 -9.36 8.32 -30.85
C ALA A 693 -7.97 8.99 -30.93
N SER A 694 -7.81 10.05 -31.73
CA SER A 694 -6.52 10.74 -31.87
C SER A 694 -6.05 11.42 -30.58
N LYS A 695 -7.00 11.75 -29.68
CA LYS A 695 -6.68 12.34 -28.37
C LYS A 695 -6.01 11.36 -27.43
N ALA A 696 -6.19 10.06 -27.63
CA ALA A 696 -5.59 9.02 -26.77
C ALA A 696 -4.06 8.97 -26.88
N MET A 697 -3.48 9.56 -27.94
CA MET A 697 -2.03 9.60 -28.14
C MET A 697 -1.33 10.83 -27.57
N HIS A 698 -2.07 11.81 -27.05
CA HIS A 698 -1.46 13.01 -26.47
C HIS A 698 -0.60 12.63 -25.26
N ALA A 699 0.60 13.19 -25.11
CA ALA A 699 1.55 12.80 -24.06
C ALA A 699 1.06 13.00 -22.60
N ARG A 700 -0.05 13.72 -22.40
CA ARG A 700 -0.72 13.90 -21.09
C ARG A 700 -2.04 13.12 -20.98
N ALA A 701 -2.35 12.27 -21.95
CA ALA A 701 -3.61 11.56 -22.05
C ALA A 701 -3.40 10.10 -22.52
N GLY A 702 -4.13 9.18 -21.88
CA GLY A 702 -4.11 7.77 -22.23
C GLY A 702 -2.98 7.00 -21.56
N SER A 703 -3.17 5.68 -21.48
CA SER A 703 -2.24 4.68 -20.97
C SER A 703 -2.09 3.61 -22.06
N ASP A 704 -1.95 2.34 -21.71
CA ASP A 704 -1.92 1.23 -22.67
C ASP A 704 -3.17 1.10 -23.54
N ASP A 705 -4.30 1.67 -23.12
CA ASP A 705 -5.55 1.70 -23.91
C ASP A 705 -5.47 2.59 -25.17
N ALA A 706 -4.44 3.43 -25.27
CA ALA A 706 -4.28 4.38 -26.37
C ALA A 706 -4.12 3.68 -27.72
N VAL A 707 -3.27 2.65 -27.79
CA VAL A 707 -3.03 1.92 -29.05
C VAL A 707 -4.31 1.22 -29.54
N PHE A 708 -5.09 0.65 -28.61
CA PHE A 708 -6.36 0.00 -28.92
C PHE A 708 -7.38 1.01 -29.47
N SER A 709 -7.43 2.21 -28.90
CA SER A 709 -8.28 3.31 -29.39
C SER A 709 -7.95 3.68 -30.84
N LEU A 710 -6.68 3.74 -31.22
CA LEU A 710 -6.25 4.02 -32.60
C LEU A 710 -6.71 2.96 -33.60
N HIS A 711 -6.77 1.70 -33.16
CA HIS A 711 -7.32 0.60 -33.94
C HIS A 711 -8.85 0.49 -33.84
N GLY A 712 -9.51 1.48 -33.23
CA GLY A 712 -10.97 1.56 -33.09
C GLY A 712 -11.55 0.55 -32.10
N VAL A 713 -10.73 -0.03 -31.22
CA VAL A 713 -11.19 -0.93 -30.15
C VAL A 713 -11.79 -0.06 -29.05
N PRO A 714 -13.03 -0.29 -28.62
CA PRO A 714 -13.63 0.56 -27.59
C PRO A 714 -12.93 0.43 -26.25
N THR A 715 -12.50 1.58 -25.69
CA THR A 715 -11.83 1.67 -24.39
C THR A 715 -12.64 2.53 -23.39
N PRO A 716 -13.75 2.02 -22.83
CA PRO A 716 -14.50 2.79 -21.83
C PRO A 716 -13.68 2.96 -20.55
N LYS A 717 -13.83 4.12 -19.91
CA LYS A 717 -13.10 4.49 -18.70
C LYS A 717 -13.99 4.27 -17.49
N PHE A 718 -13.47 3.53 -16.51
CA PHE A 718 -14.07 3.45 -15.18
C PHE A 718 -14.06 4.84 -14.54
N THR A 719 -15.15 5.16 -13.83
CA THR A 719 -15.15 6.23 -12.83
C THR A 719 -14.63 5.66 -11.52
N VAL A 720 -14.04 6.53 -10.71
CA VAL A 720 -13.34 6.12 -9.50
C VAL A 720 -13.72 7.07 -8.37
N LEU A 721 -14.32 6.51 -7.32
CA LEU A 721 -14.63 7.19 -6.08
C LEU A 721 -13.42 7.15 -5.15
N GLY A 722 -13.13 8.28 -4.52
CA GLY A 722 -12.03 8.39 -3.57
C GLY A 722 -11.12 9.56 -3.90
N GLU A 723 -10.91 10.37 -2.89
CA GLU A 723 -10.07 11.55 -2.94
C GLU A 723 -8.59 11.13 -2.78
N PHE A 724 -7.98 10.59 -3.85
CA PHE A 724 -6.54 10.31 -3.91
C PHE A 724 -5.79 11.45 -4.60
N ASP A 725 -4.77 12.00 -3.94
CA ASP A 725 -3.90 13.03 -4.53
C ASP A 725 -2.85 12.38 -5.44
N TYR A 726 -3.29 11.95 -6.62
CA TYR A 726 -2.44 11.24 -7.57
C TYR A 726 -1.23 12.08 -8.00
N ALA A 727 -1.41 13.39 -8.18
CA ALA A 727 -0.35 14.29 -8.62
C ALA A 727 0.80 14.38 -7.61
N ARG A 728 0.51 14.21 -6.32
CA ARG A 728 1.52 14.16 -5.26
C ARG A 728 2.28 12.85 -5.23
N VAL A 729 1.68 11.74 -5.64
CA VAL A 729 2.27 10.40 -5.49
C VAL A 729 2.99 9.95 -6.75
N HIS A 730 2.35 10.13 -7.90
CA HIS A 730 2.77 9.70 -9.22
C HIS A 730 4.25 10.06 -9.51
N HIS A 731 5.05 9.02 -9.80
CA HIS A 731 6.49 9.10 -10.13
C HIS A 731 7.41 9.70 -9.04
N THR A 732 6.93 9.78 -7.80
CA THR A 732 7.71 10.31 -6.67
C THR A 732 8.16 9.21 -5.73
N LEU A 733 9.04 9.56 -4.78
CA LEU A 733 9.40 8.66 -3.68
C LEU A 733 8.22 8.29 -2.78
N LEU A 734 7.08 8.97 -2.91
CA LEU A 734 5.85 8.67 -2.18
C LEU A 734 4.96 7.63 -2.88
N ASP A 735 5.33 7.14 -4.07
CA ASP A 735 4.60 6.04 -4.68
C ASP A 735 4.89 4.71 -3.98
N THR A 736 4.30 4.55 -2.80
CA THR A 736 4.55 3.45 -1.87
C THR A 736 3.26 2.72 -1.51
N TYR A 737 3.41 1.45 -1.12
CA TYR A 737 2.31 0.63 -0.62
C TYR A 737 1.48 1.34 0.46
N ASP A 738 2.15 2.03 1.40
CA ASP A 738 1.51 2.78 2.48
C ASP A 738 0.56 3.89 2.02
N ASN A 739 0.82 4.49 0.85
CA ASN A 739 -0.09 5.50 0.30
C ASN A 739 -1.34 4.89 -0.33
N VAL A 740 -1.29 3.61 -0.74
CA VAL A 740 -2.45 2.87 -1.27
C VAL A 740 -3.19 2.11 -0.17
N LEU A 741 -2.52 1.72 0.91
CA LEU A 741 -3.09 0.96 2.03
C LEU A 741 -4.44 1.51 2.54
N PRO A 742 -4.66 2.84 2.69
CA PRO A 742 -5.95 3.35 3.13
C PRO A 742 -7.11 3.12 2.15
N PHE A 743 -6.80 2.76 0.91
CA PHE A 743 -7.75 2.42 -0.16
C PHE A 743 -7.93 0.91 -0.34
N SER A 744 -7.51 0.09 0.64
CA SER A 744 -7.61 -1.37 0.57
C SER A 744 -9.01 -1.88 0.21
N ALA A 745 -10.05 -1.42 0.91
CA ALA A 745 -11.42 -1.82 0.63
C ALA A 745 -11.88 -1.39 -0.79
N ALA A 746 -11.41 -0.22 -1.24
CA ALA A 746 -11.68 0.29 -2.59
C ALA A 746 -11.01 -0.57 -3.67
N GLN A 747 -9.77 -1.01 -3.45
CA GLN A 747 -9.05 -1.92 -4.35
C GLN A 747 -9.74 -3.28 -4.43
N GLN A 748 -10.11 -3.85 -3.27
CA GLN A 748 -10.83 -5.13 -3.21
C GLN A 748 -12.18 -5.07 -3.94
N TYR A 749 -12.98 -4.02 -3.70
CA TYR A 749 -14.22 -3.79 -4.43
C TYR A 749 -14.01 -3.64 -5.94
N SER A 750 -12.97 -2.90 -6.33
CA SER A 750 -12.63 -2.67 -7.74
C SER A 750 -12.30 -3.97 -8.48
N ALA A 751 -11.64 -4.94 -7.83
CA ALA A 751 -11.37 -6.24 -8.43
C ALA A 751 -12.66 -7.02 -8.76
N ILE A 752 -13.68 -6.96 -7.88
CA ILE A 752 -15.00 -7.54 -8.14
C ILE A 752 -15.67 -6.82 -9.32
N ALA A 753 -15.63 -5.49 -9.33
CA ALA A 753 -16.23 -4.68 -10.39
C ALA A 753 -15.60 -4.96 -11.76
N ILE A 754 -14.27 -5.11 -11.82
CA ILE A 754 -13.54 -5.49 -13.03
C ILE A 754 -13.94 -6.90 -13.48
N ALA A 755 -13.95 -7.89 -12.58
CA ALA A 755 -14.32 -9.27 -12.90
C ALA A 755 -15.74 -9.36 -13.47
N LEU A 756 -16.71 -8.70 -12.82
CA LEU A 756 -18.10 -8.67 -13.28
C LEU A 756 -18.25 -7.92 -14.61
N SER A 757 -17.55 -6.80 -14.79
CA SER A 757 -17.56 -6.07 -16.07
C SER A 757 -17.04 -6.96 -17.20
N ALA A 758 -15.90 -7.63 -17.00
CA ALA A 758 -15.34 -8.53 -17.99
C ALA A 758 -16.27 -9.72 -18.28
N TYR A 759 -16.83 -10.34 -17.24
CA TYR A 759 -17.74 -11.47 -17.35
C TYR A 759 -19.04 -11.12 -18.09
N GLU A 760 -19.69 -10.01 -17.73
CA GLU A 760 -20.96 -9.60 -18.33
C GLU A 760 -20.80 -9.18 -19.79
N VAL A 761 -19.71 -8.49 -20.12
CA VAL A 761 -19.36 -8.17 -21.52
C VAL A 761 -19.04 -9.46 -22.29
N ALA A 762 -18.28 -10.38 -21.68
CA ALA A 762 -17.94 -11.63 -22.35
C ALA A 762 -19.17 -12.49 -22.65
N ASN A 763 -20.18 -12.47 -21.78
CA ASN A 763 -21.41 -13.26 -21.92
C ASN A 763 -22.58 -12.54 -22.57
N ALA A 764 -22.45 -11.24 -22.87
CA ALA A 764 -23.52 -10.42 -23.44
C ALA A 764 -24.11 -11.06 -24.72
N PRO A 765 -25.42 -11.40 -24.74
CA PRO A 765 -26.12 -11.71 -25.97
C PRO A 765 -26.32 -10.46 -26.85
N GLU A 766 -26.24 -9.27 -26.26
CA GLU A 766 -26.38 -7.99 -26.96
C GLU A 766 -25.17 -7.70 -27.86
N ALA A 767 -25.40 -6.85 -28.86
CA ALA A 767 -24.34 -6.37 -29.73
C ALA A 767 -23.46 -5.34 -29.00
N ILE A 768 -22.22 -5.71 -28.66
CA ILE A 768 -21.18 -4.80 -28.17
C ILE A 768 -20.49 -4.13 -29.37
N SER A 769 -21.28 -3.39 -30.16
CA SER A 769 -20.80 -2.85 -31.43
C SER A 769 -19.74 -1.77 -31.20
N ARG A 770 -18.67 -1.82 -32.01
CA ARG A 770 -17.65 -0.77 -32.10
C ARG A 770 -18.16 0.46 -32.85
N LYS A 771 -19.21 0.29 -33.67
CA LYS A 771 -19.74 1.33 -34.55
C LYS A 771 -20.28 2.51 -33.74
N GLY A 772 -19.80 3.71 -34.04
CA GLY A 772 -20.23 4.94 -33.39
C GLY A 772 -19.54 5.23 -32.05
N TYR A 773 -18.71 4.34 -31.52
CA TYR A 773 -17.98 4.60 -30.28
C TYR A 773 -16.89 5.68 -30.45
N TYR A 774 -16.14 5.59 -31.55
CA TYR A 774 -15.26 6.67 -32.01
C TYR A 774 -15.85 7.37 -33.24
N ARG A 775 -15.49 8.63 -33.41
CA ARG A 775 -15.72 9.38 -34.66
C ARG A 775 -15.01 8.64 -35.79
N ALA A 776 -15.61 8.65 -36.98
CA ALA A 776 -14.91 8.21 -38.17
C ALA A 776 -13.60 9.00 -38.27
N ALA A 777 -12.48 8.30 -38.44
CA ALA A 777 -11.20 8.96 -38.66
C ALA A 777 -11.36 9.91 -39.85
N LYS A 778 -11.03 11.19 -39.68
CA LYS A 778 -10.83 12.05 -40.86
C LYS A 778 -9.73 11.37 -41.68
N ALA A 779 -9.96 11.19 -42.98
CA ALA A 779 -8.90 10.75 -43.88
C ALA A 779 -7.68 11.66 -43.62
N ALA A 780 -6.58 11.06 -43.18
CA ALA A 780 -5.37 11.81 -42.87
C ALA A 780 -4.92 12.57 -44.13
N GLN A 781 -4.76 13.89 -44.01
CA GLN A 781 -4.06 14.71 -44.99
C GLN A 781 -2.57 14.71 -44.67
#